data_AF-A0A6P1W784-F1
#
_entry.id   AF-A0A6P1W784-F1
#
_cell.length_a   1.000
_cell.length_b   1.000
_cell.length_c   1.000
_cell.angle_alpha   90.00
_cell.angle_beta   90.00
_cell.angle_gamma   90.00
#
_symmetry.space_group_name_H-M   'P 1'
#
loop_
_entity.id
_entity.type
_entity.pdbx_description
1 polymer ?
#
loop_
_entity_poly.entity_id
_entity_poly.type
_entity_poly.pdbx_seq_one_letter_code
_entity_poly.pdbx_strand_id
1 'polypeptide(L)'
;MKKIILLSLLVLPYSLVAQSNGSTPLPWSQRMAASMLTTNPDSIAYPRAKMARWEYEMGVLLRSYELLWYRTGDARYINYIQKNMDRFVNADGTIRTYDLDHFNIDYVTPGRSLLLLYQQTLPNKEKYRKAADLLRKQLAEQPRTKEGGFWHKKIYPNQMWLDGLYMAEPFYAEYTRLFSRDGKDFNDIINQFVWMEQHAHDPKTGLLYHGWDESREQKWADPKTGKSPNFWSRSIGWYVMALVDVLDYIPADQPRRGELVAILQRLMPAVVNYQDPKEGCWYQVTDRGGDKGNYMEASGTAMFVYGLAKGVRLGYLPASMMTYAKKGYTGMLKNFISTDEAGLIHLEKTVSVSGLGGNPYRSGSYDYYLSEPLRKDDLKGVGPFIMASVEMETAEEAGLGKGKTVGVDTYFNHEFRKGITGEQEPFHYTWEDRQHSGFWLWGNTFRDLGAKTVSVSSAPTAASLKGVDVYIIVDPDTPKETAKPNYVSQADSKAISDWVKAGGVLVLMSNDTSNCEHLHFNQLAAQFGLQFLPKNVNMVKGDQFEQGSVKISAGNPIFSHTKEVYIKELSPLSVKAPAKSVVSAGDNVIIAVANVGKGTVFAVGDPWLYNEYTDGRKIPARYENFSAGKDLATWLLKQAK
;
A
#
# COMPACT_ATOMS: atom_id res chain seq x y z
N MET A 1 -6.70 -17.98 -64.80
CA MET A 1 -5.88 -17.12 -63.90
C MET A 1 -6.78 -16.56 -62.81
N LYS A 2 -6.79 -17.18 -61.62
CA LYS A 2 -7.41 -16.64 -60.40
C LYS A 2 -6.37 -16.76 -59.29
N LYS A 3 -5.88 -15.61 -58.80
CA LYS A 3 -4.95 -15.51 -57.68
C LYS A 3 -5.70 -15.85 -56.39
N ILE A 4 -5.25 -16.87 -55.67
CA ILE A 4 -5.65 -17.16 -54.31
C ILE A 4 -4.69 -16.40 -53.39
N ILE A 5 -5.23 -15.46 -52.62
CA ILE A 5 -4.50 -14.75 -51.55
C ILE A 5 -4.63 -15.62 -50.29
N LEU A 6 -3.53 -16.20 -49.82
CA LEU A 6 -3.45 -16.79 -48.48
C LEU A 6 -3.28 -15.66 -47.46
N LEU A 7 -4.29 -15.44 -46.62
CA LEU A 7 -4.14 -14.67 -45.38
C LEU A 7 -3.58 -15.60 -44.30
N SER A 8 -2.34 -15.35 -43.89
CA SER A 8 -1.73 -15.94 -42.70
C SER A 8 -2.21 -15.19 -41.45
N LEU A 9 -3.14 -15.80 -40.72
CA LEU A 9 -3.51 -15.40 -39.36
C LEU A 9 -2.40 -15.80 -38.39
N LEU A 10 -1.65 -14.82 -37.89
CA LEU A 10 -0.78 -14.96 -36.72
C LEU A 10 -1.66 -15.13 -35.48
N VAL A 11 -1.80 -16.37 -35.02
CA VAL A 11 -2.36 -16.68 -33.69
C VAL A 11 -1.22 -16.58 -32.68
N LEU A 12 -1.25 -15.53 -31.85
CA LEU A 12 -0.44 -15.43 -30.64
C LEU A 12 -0.88 -16.53 -29.66
N PRO A 13 0.03 -17.35 -29.09
CA PRO A 13 -0.35 -18.35 -28.11
C PRO A 13 -0.67 -17.65 -26.78
N TYR A 14 -1.94 -17.71 -26.38
CA TYR A 14 -2.35 -17.44 -25.00
C TYR A 14 -1.66 -18.48 -24.09
N SER A 15 -0.88 -18.00 -23.13
CA SER A 15 -0.36 -18.84 -22.05
C SER A 15 -1.55 -19.33 -21.21
N LEU A 16 -1.95 -20.57 -21.44
CA LEU A 16 -2.80 -21.31 -20.52
C LEU A 16 -2.11 -21.34 -19.16
N VAL A 17 -2.81 -20.87 -18.13
CA VAL A 17 -2.46 -21.11 -16.74
C VAL A 17 -2.52 -22.62 -16.54
N ALA A 18 -1.35 -23.25 -16.46
CA ALA A 18 -1.24 -24.64 -16.08
C ALA A 18 -1.77 -24.78 -14.64
N GLN A 19 -2.84 -25.54 -14.46
CA GLN A 19 -3.25 -26.04 -13.15
C GLN A 19 -2.13 -26.91 -12.60
N SER A 20 -1.35 -26.35 -11.67
CA SER A 20 -0.47 -27.14 -10.82
C SER A 20 -1.33 -27.78 -9.73
N ASN A 21 -1.67 -29.06 -9.93
CA ASN A 21 -2.20 -29.90 -8.87
C ASN A 21 -1.12 -30.03 -7.77
N GLY A 22 -1.29 -29.26 -6.70
CA GLY A 22 -0.37 -29.22 -5.55
C GLY A 22 0.01 -27.83 -5.04
N SER A 23 -0.43 -26.73 -5.67
CA SER A 23 -0.22 -25.37 -5.15
C SER A 23 -1.36 -24.94 -4.24
N THR A 24 -1.01 -24.32 -3.09
CA THR A 24 -1.98 -23.60 -2.27
C THR A 24 -2.66 -22.54 -3.14
N PRO A 25 -4.01 -22.42 -3.13
CA PRO A 25 -4.70 -21.40 -3.91
C PRO A 25 -4.15 -20.00 -3.59
N LEU A 26 -4.04 -19.14 -4.61
CA LEU A 26 -3.66 -17.74 -4.40
C LEU A 26 -4.58 -17.07 -3.36
N PRO A 27 -4.06 -16.08 -2.60
CA PRO A 27 -4.88 -15.30 -1.69
C PRO A 27 -6.09 -14.65 -2.39
N TRP A 28 -7.17 -14.41 -1.66
CA TRP A 28 -8.43 -13.91 -2.23
C TRP A 28 -8.26 -12.55 -2.91
N SER A 29 -7.40 -11.68 -2.36
CA SER A 29 -7.04 -10.40 -2.96
C SER A 29 -6.51 -10.56 -4.39
N GLN A 30 -5.57 -11.49 -4.58
CA GLN A 30 -4.94 -11.80 -5.87
C GLN A 30 -5.91 -12.51 -6.82
N ARG A 31 -6.75 -13.42 -6.31
CA ARG A 31 -7.76 -14.11 -7.12
C ARG A 31 -8.77 -13.13 -7.72
N MET A 32 -9.26 -12.18 -6.92
CA MET A 32 -10.20 -11.17 -7.40
C MET A 32 -9.53 -10.24 -8.40
N ALA A 33 -8.31 -9.79 -8.13
CA ALA A 33 -7.54 -8.98 -9.08
C ALA A 33 -7.29 -9.72 -10.39
N ALA A 34 -7.03 -11.02 -10.37
CA ALA A 34 -6.89 -11.84 -11.57
C ALA A 34 -8.19 -11.89 -12.39
N SER A 35 -9.36 -12.05 -11.76
CA SER A 35 -10.65 -11.94 -12.47
C SER A 35 -10.83 -10.59 -13.15
N MET A 36 -10.47 -9.50 -12.46
CA MET A 36 -10.64 -8.15 -12.97
C MET A 36 -9.68 -7.80 -14.11
N LEU A 37 -8.42 -8.22 -14.01
CA LEU A 37 -7.44 -8.08 -15.08
C LEU A 37 -7.82 -8.93 -16.30
N THR A 38 -8.42 -10.10 -16.10
CA THR A 38 -8.89 -10.96 -17.20
C THR A 38 -10.07 -10.33 -17.93
N THR A 39 -11.01 -9.72 -17.20
CA THR A 39 -12.21 -9.10 -17.78
C THR A 39 -11.99 -7.67 -18.27
N ASN A 40 -10.91 -7.00 -17.85
CA ASN A 40 -10.53 -5.65 -18.25
C ASN A 40 -9.03 -5.58 -18.64
N PRO A 41 -8.56 -6.35 -19.63
CA PRO A 41 -7.12 -6.54 -19.89
C PRO A 41 -6.43 -5.28 -20.42
N ASP A 42 -7.18 -4.40 -21.09
CA ASP A 42 -6.61 -3.17 -21.66
C ASP A 42 -6.61 -2.02 -20.65
N SER A 43 -7.79 -1.61 -20.21
CA SER A 43 -8.01 -0.50 -19.28
C SER A 43 -9.41 -0.59 -18.67
N ILE A 44 -9.62 0.15 -17.59
CA ILE A 44 -10.90 0.19 -16.88
C ILE A 44 -11.87 1.10 -17.64
N ALA A 45 -13.03 0.54 -18.00
CA ALA A 45 -14.16 1.30 -18.51
C ALA A 45 -15.37 1.09 -17.59
N TYR A 46 -15.93 2.17 -17.06
CA TYR A 46 -17.04 2.11 -16.11
C TYR A 46 -18.20 3.04 -16.50
N PRO A 47 -19.47 2.55 -16.51
CA PRO A 47 -19.86 1.14 -16.54
C PRO A 47 -19.23 0.37 -17.72
N ARG A 48 -19.12 -0.96 -17.60
CA ARG A 48 -18.52 -1.82 -18.64
C ARG A 48 -19.14 -1.54 -20.02
N ALA A 49 -18.34 -1.66 -21.08
CA ALA A 49 -18.70 -1.42 -22.47
C ALA A 49 -19.06 0.04 -22.87
N LYS A 50 -18.81 1.02 -21.99
CA LYS A 50 -18.84 2.45 -22.36
C LYS A 50 -17.43 2.98 -22.63
N MET A 51 -17.35 4.16 -23.24
CA MET A 51 -16.09 4.89 -23.35
C MET A 51 -15.54 5.18 -21.94
N ALA A 52 -14.27 4.83 -21.69
CA ALA A 52 -13.62 5.10 -20.42
C ALA A 52 -13.54 6.61 -20.15
N ARG A 53 -13.84 7.00 -18.90
CA ARG A 53 -13.82 8.39 -18.42
C ARG A 53 -13.03 8.47 -17.12
N TRP A 54 -12.59 9.69 -16.79
CA TRP A 54 -11.94 10.00 -15.52
C TRP A 54 -12.99 9.99 -14.40
N GLU A 55 -13.12 8.86 -13.72
CA GLU A 55 -14.18 8.61 -12.73
C GLU A 55 -13.61 7.89 -11.49
N TYR A 56 -14.22 8.12 -10.33
CA TYR A 56 -13.69 7.64 -9.06
C TYR A 56 -13.60 6.13 -8.95
N GLU A 57 -14.53 5.39 -9.57
CA GLU A 57 -14.58 3.93 -9.48
C GLU A 57 -13.29 3.26 -9.97
N MET A 58 -12.69 3.84 -11.01
CA MET A 58 -11.37 3.45 -11.48
C MET A 58 -10.32 3.71 -10.40
N GLY A 59 -10.32 4.91 -9.81
CA GLY A 59 -9.40 5.27 -8.72
C GLY A 59 -9.48 4.31 -7.52
N VAL A 60 -10.69 3.88 -7.14
CA VAL A 60 -10.89 2.88 -6.07
C VAL A 60 -10.23 1.54 -6.43
N LEU A 61 -10.50 1.01 -7.64
CA LEU A 61 -9.90 -0.26 -8.06
C LEU A 61 -8.37 -0.15 -8.15
N LEU A 62 -7.85 0.93 -8.74
CA LEU A 62 -6.40 1.13 -8.89
C LEU A 62 -5.69 1.28 -7.53
N ARG A 63 -6.34 1.88 -6.54
CA ARG A 63 -5.82 1.89 -5.16
C ARG A 63 -5.68 0.48 -4.59
N SER A 64 -6.59 -0.44 -4.92
CA SER A 64 -6.47 -1.84 -4.45
C SER A 64 -5.30 -2.58 -5.12
N TYR A 65 -5.00 -2.26 -6.38
CA TYR A 65 -3.84 -2.80 -7.10
C TYR A 65 -2.53 -2.24 -6.60
N GLU A 66 -2.51 -0.98 -6.15
CA GLU A 66 -1.35 -0.41 -5.47
C GLU A 66 -1.02 -1.21 -4.19
N LEU A 67 -2.01 -1.50 -3.36
CA LEU A 67 -1.81 -2.31 -2.15
C LEU A 67 -1.32 -3.73 -2.47
N LEU A 68 -1.83 -4.33 -3.55
CA LEU A 68 -1.35 -5.63 -4.03
C LEU A 68 0.10 -5.56 -4.49
N TRP A 69 0.46 -4.55 -5.29
CA TRP A 69 1.84 -4.35 -5.75
C TRP A 69 2.81 -4.24 -4.57
N TYR A 70 2.44 -3.49 -3.54
CA TYR A 70 3.24 -3.37 -2.32
C TYR A 70 3.44 -4.70 -1.59
N ARG A 71 2.46 -5.62 -1.67
CA ARG A 71 2.50 -6.94 -1.02
C ARG A 71 3.12 -8.04 -1.85
N THR A 72 3.28 -7.85 -3.15
CA THR A 72 3.73 -8.92 -4.06
C THR A 72 4.94 -8.57 -4.91
N GLY A 73 5.27 -7.28 -5.06
CA GLY A 73 6.27 -6.82 -6.03
C GLY A 73 5.88 -7.11 -7.49
N ASP A 74 4.62 -7.47 -7.75
CA ASP A 74 4.20 -7.91 -9.08
C ASP A 74 3.91 -6.71 -9.99
N ALA A 75 4.79 -6.49 -10.96
CA ALA A 75 4.71 -5.35 -11.85
C ALA A 75 3.44 -5.30 -12.71
N ARG A 76 2.68 -6.40 -12.84
CA ARG A 76 1.39 -6.37 -13.54
C ARG A 76 0.46 -5.31 -12.95
N TYR A 77 0.48 -5.11 -11.63
CA TYR A 77 -0.37 -4.14 -10.95
C TYR A 77 0.05 -2.68 -11.23
N ILE A 78 1.32 -2.33 -11.01
CA ILE A 78 1.81 -0.95 -11.25
C ILE A 78 1.78 -0.59 -12.74
N ASN A 79 2.09 -1.54 -13.63
CA ASN A 79 2.00 -1.31 -15.07
C ASN A 79 0.55 -1.08 -15.50
N TYR A 80 -0.41 -1.79 -14.91
CA TYR A 80 -1.83 -1.57 -15.16
C TYR A 80 -2.30 -0.20 -14.65
N ILE A 81 -1.84 0.22 -13.46
CA ILE A 81 -2.10 1.57 -12.93
C ILE A 81 -1.56 2.63 -13.89
N GLN A 82 -0.28 2.51 -14.28
CA GLN A 82 0.36 3.45 -15.20
C GLN A 82 -0.38 3.53 -16.53
N LYS A 83 -0.73 2.38 -17.12
CA LYS A 83 -1.47 2.33 -18.38
C LYS A 83 -2.83 3.03 -18.31
N ASN A 84 -3.55 2.88 -17.19
CA ASN A 84 -4.82 3.58 -17.00
C ASN A 84 -4.62 5.10 -16.84
N MET A 85 -3.60 5.55 -16.11
CA MET A 85 -3.30 6.99 -15.99
C MET A 85 -2.85 7.59 -17.33
N ASP A 86 -2.00 6.90 -18.08
CA ASP A 86 -1.48 7.35 -19.37
C ASP A 86 -2.57 7.49 -20.45
N ARG A 87 -3.69 6.79 -20.30
CA ARG A 87 -4.87 6.96 -21.16
C ARG A 87 -5.51 8.35 -21.00
N PHE A 88 -5.39 8.97 -19.83
CA PHE A 88 -6.05 10.24 -19.51
C PHE A 88 -5.09 11.42 -19.42
N VAL A 89 -3.88 11.22 -18.90
CA VAL A 89 -2.93 12.28 -18.58
C VAL A 89 -2.02 12.58 -19.78
N ASN A 90 -2.20 13.78 -20.34
CA ASN A 90 -1.35 14.28 -21.41
C ASN A 90 0.01 14.76 -20.87
N ALA A 91 0.98 15.00 -21.76
CA ALA A 91 2.33 15.42 -21.38
C ALA A 91 2.39 16.78 -20.66
N ASP A 92 1.40 17.66 -20.91
CA ASP A 92 1.26 18.95 -20.24
C ASP A 92 0.56 18.87 -18.86
N GLY A 93 0.08 17.69 -18.46
CA GLY A 93 -0.65 17.47 -17.22
C GLY A 93 -2.16 17.66 -17.34
N THR A 94 -2.70 18.00 -18.52
CA THR A 94 -4.16 18.01 -18.73
C THR A 94 -4.73 16.60 -18.64
N ILE A 95 -5.95 16.49 -18.10
CA ILE A 95 -6.64 15.22 -17.88
C ILE A 95 -7.82 15.13 -18.85
N ARG A 96 -7.82 14.12 -19.73
CA ARG A 96 -8.92 13.89 -20.68
C ARG A 96 -10.22 13.57 -19.94
N THR A 97 -11.33 14.11 -20.43
CA THR A 97 -12.70 13.92 -19.89
C THR A 97 -12.95 14.51 -18.50
N TYR A 98 -11.93 15.11 -17.89
CA TYR A 98 -12.03 15.89 -16.68
C TYR A 98 -12.34 17.36 -17.02
N ASP A 99 -13.18 17.97 -16.19
CA ASP A 99 -13.56 19.38 -16.31
C ASP A 99 -13.63 19.98 -14.90
N LEU A 100 -12.77 20.98 -14.66
CA LEU A 100 -12.65 21.66 -13.37
C LEU A 100 -13.92 22.45 -13.04
N ASP A 101 -14.62 23.00 -14.03
CA ASP A 101 -15.78 23.88 -13.81
C ASP A 101 -17.00 23.15 -13.26
N HIS A 102 -16.99 21.81 -13.33
CA HIS A 102 -17.98 20.96 -12.66
C HIS A 102 -17.80 20.90 -11.14
N PHE A 103 -16.59 21.18 -10.63
CA PHE A 103 -16.22 21.03 -9.22
C PHE A 103 -16.80 19.75 -8.62
N ASN A 104 -16.61 18.63 -9.31
CA ASN A 104 -17.12 17.33 -8.90
C ASN A 104 -16.06 16.63 -8.06
N ILE A 105 -16.32 16.44 -6.76
CA ILE A 105 -15.34 15.85 -5.85
C ILE A 105 -14.97 14.41 -6.24
N ASP A 106 -15.86 13.69 -6.93
CA ASP A 106 -15.60 12.32 -7.44
C ASP A 106 -14.44 12.29 -8.45
N TYR A 107 -14.11 13.40 -9.10
CA TYR A 107 -12.98 13.46 -10.03
C TYR A 107 -11.62 13.50 -9.33
N VAL A 108 -11.56 13.58 -8.00
CA VAL A 108 -10.30 13.70 -7.27
C VAL A 108 -9.68 12.33 -6.96
N THR A 109 -10.50 11.30 -6.69
CA THR A 109 -10.04 9.97 -6.24
C THR A 109 -8.95 9.33 -7.09
N PRO A 110 -9.01 9.36 -8.45
CA PRO A 110 -7.95 8.75 -9.27
C PRO A 110 -6.62 9.50 -9.18
N GLY A 111 -6.61 10.72 -8.64
CA GLY A 111 -5.40 11.51 -8.35
C GLY A 111 -4.40 10.79 -7.44
N ARG A 112 -4.84 9.86 -6.59
CA ARG A 112 -3.93 9.03 -5.77
C ARG A 112 -2.96 8.21 -6.62
N SER A 113 -3.42 7.69 -7.75
CA SER A 113 -2.56 6.97 -8.70
C SER A 113 -1.54 7.88 -9.38
N LEU A 114 -1.84 9.18 -9.54
CA LEU A 114 -0.87 10.16 -10.05
C LEU A 114 0.26 10.39 -9.03
N LEU A 115 -0.10 10.53 -7.75
CA LEU A 115 0.86 10.70 -6.65
C LEU A 115 1.75 9.46 -6.49
N LEU A 116 1.17 8.26 -6.60
CA LEU A 116 1.92 7.00 -6.65
C LEU A 116 3.00 7.03 -7.73
N LEU A 117 2.60 7.27 -8.99
CA LEU A 117 3.50 7.22 -10.15
C LEU A 117 4.58 8.31 -10.10
N TYR A 118 4.25 9.49 -9.56
CA TYR A 118 5.23 10.56 -9.36
C TYR A 118 6.36 10.18 -8.39
N GLN A 119 6.02 9.43 -7.34
CA GLN A 119 6.97 8.97 -6.33
C GLN A 119 7.91 7.86 -6.84
N GLN A 120 7.62 7.27 -8.00
CA GLN A 120 8.43 6.19 -8.58
C GLN A 120 9.57 6.69 -9.47
N THR A 121 10.56 5.83 -9.70
CA THR A 121 11.53 6.00 -10.79
C THR A 121 10.85 5.66 -12.11
N LEU A 122 10.35 6.69 -12.81
CA LEU A 122 9.67 6.56 -14.10
C LEU A 122 10.07 7.69 -15.06
N PRO A 123 10.19 7.43 -16.37
CA PRO A 123 10.38 8.48 -17.35
C PRO A 123 9.13 9.38 -17.43
N ASN A 124 9.32 10.68 -17.69
CA ASN A 124 8.25 11.66 -17.89
C ASN A 124 7.25 11.78 -16.72
N LYS A 125 7.63 11.40 -15.50
CA LYS A 125 6.74 11.37 -14.33
C LYS A 125 6.18 12.74 -13.90
N GLU A 126 6.82 13.83 -14.33
CA GLU A 126 6.35 15.20 -14.06
C GLU A 126 4.94 15.48 -14.59
N LYS A 127 4.49 14.79 -15.65
CA LYS A 127 3.10 14.94 -16.12
C LYS A 127 2.08 14.53 -15.07
N TYR A 128 2.40 13.54 -14.23
CA TYR A 128 1.51 13.09 -13.16
C TYR A 128 1.43 14.11 -12.04
N ARG A 129 2.54 14.76 -11.70
CA ARG A 129 2.53 15.90 -10.77
C ARG A 129 1.66 17.03 -11.28
N LYS A 130 1.86 17.49 -12.52
CA LYS A 130 1.03 18.57 -13.10
C LYS A 130 -0.47 18.25 -13.08
N ALA A 131 -0.83 17.00 -13.38
CA ALA A 131 -2.21 16.52 -13.27
C ALA A 131 -2.71 16.49 -11.82
N ALA A 132 -1.88 16.11 -10.85
CA ALA A 132 -2.22 16.19 -9.42
C ALA A 132 -2.38 17.65 -8.96
N ASP A 133 -1.52 18.57 -9.41
CA ASP A 133 -1.62 20.01 -9.12
C ASP A 133 -2.96 20.58 -9.63
N LEU A 134 -3.45 20.12 -10.79
CA LEU A 134 -4.76 20.48 -11.32
C LEU A 134 -5.92 20.02 -10.41
N LEU A 135 -5.85 18.80 -9.88
CA LEU A 135 -6.86 18.30 -8.92
C LEU A 135 -6.76 19.02 -7.56
N ARG A 136 -5.56 19.34 -7.10
CA ARG A 136 -5.36 20.16 -5.90
C ARG A 136 -5.92 21.57 -6.09
N LYS A 137 -5.78 22.16 -7.28
CA LYS A 137 -6.38 23.44 -7.64
C LYS A 137 -7.90 23.37 -7.53
N GLN A 138 -8.53 22.31 -8.04
CA GLN A 138 -9.97 22.11 -7.82
C GLN A 138 -10.32 22.15 -6.34
N LEU A 139 -9.60 21.44 -5.46
CA LEU A 139 -9.87 21.48 -4.01
C LEU A 139 -9.67 22.87 -3.38
N ALA A 140 -8.71 23.67 -3.88
CA ALA A 140 -8.54 25.05 -3.42
C ALA A 140 -9.75 25.93 -3.77
N GLU A 141 -10.33 25.72 -4.95
CA GLU A 141 -11.41 26.53 -5.52
C GLU A 141 -12.81 25.89 -5.36
N GLN A 142 -12.88 24.69 -4.79
CA GLN A 142 -14.11 23.94 -4.58
C GLN A 142 -15.10 24.77 -3.76
N PRO A 143 -16.35 24.96 -4.22
CA PRO A 143 -17.38 25.64 -3.43
C PRO A 143 -17.57 24.97 -2.06
N ARG A 144 -17.85 25.78 -1.03
CA ARG A 144 -17.90 25.32 0.36
C ARG A 144 -19.16 25.80 1.07
N THR A 145 -19.58 25.06 2.09
CA THR A 145 -20.56 25.50 3.10
C THR A 145 -20.01 26.69 3.90
N LYS A 146 -20.84 27.34 4.72
CA LYS A 146 -20.39 28.51 5.52
C LYS A 146 -19.26 28.18 6.48
N GLU A 147 -19.22 26.95 6.99
CA GLU A 147 -18.15 26.49 7.89
C GLU A 147 -16.87 26.13 7.13
N GLY A 148 -16.96 25.87 5.82
CA GLY A 148 -15.81 25.53 4.97
C GLY A 148 -15.84 24.11 4.40
N GLY A 149 -16.93 23.37 4.60
CA GLY A 149 -17.07 22.00 4.13
C GLY A 149 -17.27 21.94 2.62
N PHE A 150 -16.59 21.03 1.92
CA PHE A 150 -16.70 20.94 0.47
C PHE A 150 -18.11 20.59 0.01
N TRP A 151 -18.66 21.38 -0.90
CA TRP A 151 -19.83 20.93 -1.67
C TRP A 151 -19.46 19.67 -2.43
N HIS A 152 -20.34 18.67 -2.41
CA HIS A 152 -20.07 17.41 -3.08
C HIS A 152 -19.86 17.61 -4.59
N LYS A 153 -20.70 18.47 -5.21
CA LYS A 153 -20.55 18.93 -6.60
C LYS A 153 -21.08 20.35 -6.75
N LYS A 154 -20.66 21.11 -7.76
CA LYS A 154 -21.28 22.41 -8.09
C LYS A 154 -22.80 22.33 -8.27
N ILE A 155 -23.28 21.21 -8.83
CA ILE A 155 -24.72 20.95 -9.03
C ILE A 155 -25.47 20.55 -7.75
N TYR A 156 -24.76 20.31 -6.64
CA TYR A 156 -25.32 20.00 -5.32
C TYR A 156 -24.88 21.09 -4.33
N PRO A 157 -25.40 22.32 -4.47
CA PRO A 157 -25.00 23.42 -3.62
C PRO A 157 -25.32 23.13 -2.15
N ASN A 158 -24.43 23.58 -1.27
CA ASN A 158 -24.53 23.49 0.20
C ASN A 158 -24.57 22.07 0.77
N GLN A 159 -24.28 21.05 -0.04
CA GLN A 159 -24.40 19.66 0.36
C GLN A 159 -23.04 19.01 0.59
N MET A 160 -22.85 18.42 1.76
CA MET A 160 -21.75 17.51 2.05
C MET A 160 -22.29 16.08 2.13
N TRP A 161 -21.65 15.15 1.42
CA TRP A 161 -21.98 13.72 1.46
C TRP A 161 -20.78 12.95 2.00
N LEU A 162 -21.03 11.90 2.79
CA LEU A 162 -19.95 11.07 3.38
C LEU A 162 -19.00 10.51 2.31
N ASP A 163 -19.53 10.17 1.14
CA ASP A 163 -18.79 9.71 -0.03
C ASP A 163 -17.64 10.67 -0.39
N GLY A 164 -17.90 11.97 -0.37
CA GLY A 164 -16.94 13.02 -0.74
C GLY A 164 -15.67 12.99 0.10
N LEU A 165 -15.74 12.50 1.34
CA LEU A 165 -14.60 12.43 2.25
C LEU A 165 -13.58 11.42 1.75
N TYR A 166 -14.02 10.28 1.20
CA TYR A 166 -13.09 9.35 0.57
C TYR A 166 -12.59 9.85 -0.79
N MET A 167 -13.42 10.60 -1.52
CA MET A 167 -13.04 11.07 -2.84
C MET A 167 -11.92 12.12 -2.81
N ALA A 168 -11.95 13.02 -1.83
CA ALA A 168 -10.97 14.10 -1.72
C ALA A 168 -9.90 13.87 -0.66
N GLU A 169 -10.28 13.51 0.58
CA GLU A 169 -9.38 13.71 1.72
C GLU A 169 -8.12 12.84 1.70
N PRO A 170 -8.16 11.55 1.32
CA PRO A 170 -6.94 10.75 1.16
C PRO A 170 -5.98 11.32 0.12
N PHE A 171 -6.49 11.83 -1.01
CA PHE A 171 -5.66 12.50 -2.02
C PHE A 171 -5.09 13.81 -1.47
N TYR A 172 -5.93 14.62 -0.80
CA TYR A 172 -5.51 15.90 -0.26
C TYR A 172 -4.44 15.73 0.83
N ALA A 173 -4.58 14.73 1.70
CA ALA A 173 -3.59 14.41 2.73
C ALA A 173 -2.26 13.94 2.13
N GLU A 174 -2.29 13.04 1.13
CA GLU A 174 -1.08 12.59 0.44
C GLU A 174 -0.39 13.73 -0.32
N TYR A 175 -1.15 14.54 -1.05
CA TYR A 175 -0.63 15.71 -1.76
C TYR A 175 0.02 16.69 -0.78
N THR A 176 -0.65 16.97 0.34
CA THR A 176 -0.13 17.86 1.39
C THR A 176 1.18 17.32 1.96
N ARG A 177 1.26 16.02 2.25
CA ARG A 177 2.48 15.39 2.77
C ARG A 177 3.67 15.46 1.82
N LEU A 178 3.42 15.44 0.51
CA LEU A 178 4.45 15.45 -0.53
C LEU A 178 4.92 16.85 -0.91
N PHE A 179 4.01 17.82 -0.95
CA PHE A 179 4.27 19.13 -1.57
C PHE A 179 4.15 20.31 -0.61
N SER A 180 3.54 20.16 0.56
CA SER A 180 3.42 21.25 1.55
C SER A 180 4.50 21.15 2.63
N ARG A 181 5.25 22.24 2.81
CA ARG A 181 6.31 22.34 3.83
C ARG A 181 5.80 22.61 5.24
N ASP A 182 4.66 23.29 5.36
CA ASP A 182 4.14 23.76 6.65
C ASP A 182 2.94 22.94 7.15
N GLY A 183 2.45 21.99 6.34
CA GLY A 183 1.35 21.10 6.70
C GLY A 183 0.03 21.81 7.02
N LYS A 184 -0.13 23.09 6.65
CA LYS A 184 -1.32 23.89 7.03
C LYS A 184 -2.63 23.27 6.57
N ASP A 185 -2.61 22.61 5.41
CA ASP A 185 -3.77 21.98 4.80
C ASP A 185 -4.29 20.77 5.60
N PHE A 186 -3.49 20.17 6.50
CA PHE A 186 -3.97 19.09 7.36
C PHE A 186 -5.12 19.52 8.27
N ASN A 187 -5.17 20.78 8.68
CA ASN A 187 -6.29 21.29 9.47
C ASN A 187 -7.58 21.42 8.66
N ASP A 188 -7.49 21.80 7.37
CA ASP A 188 -8.64 21.84 6.45
C ASP A 188 -9.18 20.41 6.26
N ILE A 189 -8.29 19.45 6.00
CA ILE A 189 -8.64 18.03 5.88
C ILE A 189 -9.37 17.53 7.13
N ILE A 190 -8.80 17.76 8.33
CA ILE A 190 -9.42 17.32 9.59
C ILE A 190 -10.79 17.98 9.80
N ASN A 191 -10.95 19.24 9.42
CA ASN A 191 -12.23 19.94 9.54
C ASN A 191 -13.34 19.28 8.70
N GLN A 192 -13.04 18.78 7.49
CA GLN A 192 -14.03 18.09 6.65
C GLN A 192 -14.68 16.91 7.39
N PHE A 193 -13.87 16.11 8.11
CA PHE A 193 -14.38 15.02 8.96
C PHE A 193 -15.15 15.55 10.16
N VAL A 194 -14.61 16.54 10.87
CA VAL A 194 -15.25 17.10 12.07
C VAL A 194 -16.63 17.67 11.76
N TRP A 195 -16.79 18.39 10.65
CA TRP A 195 -18.09 18.95 10.25
C TRP A 195 -19.09 17.86 9.86
N MET A 196 -18.67 16.84 9.10
CA MET A 196 -19.57 15.72 8.81
C MET A 196 -19.97 14.95 10.06
N GLU A 197 -19.05 14.70 10.97
CA GLU A 197 -19.37 14.11 12.28
C GLU A 197 -20.39 14.98 13.02
N GLN A 198 -20.22 16.31 13.07
CA GLN A 198 -21.14 17.20 13.78
C GLN A 198 -22.54 17.22 13.16
N HIS A 199 -22.63 17.25 11.82
CA HIS A 199 -23.89 17.51 11.13
C HIS A 199 -24.61 16.28 10.62
N ALA A 200 -23.92 15.15 10.43
CA ALA A 200 -24.52 13.91 9.93
C ALA A 200 -24.65 12.82 11.02
N HIS A 201 -24.00 12.94 12.17
CA HIS A 201 -24.11 11.96 13.25
C HIS A 201 -25.52 11.91 13.86
N ASP A 202 -26.01 10.71 14.11
CA ASP A 202 -27.21 10.44 14.91
C ASP A 202 -26.82 9.95 16.31
N PRO A 203 -27.13 10.72 17.37
CA PRO A 203 -26.76 10.33 18.74
C PRO A 203 -27.49 9.09 19.26
N LYS A 204 -28.58 8.66 18.61
CA LYS A 204 -29.33 7.47 19.03
C LYS A 204 -28.66 6.18 18.58
N THR A 205 -28.24 6.11 17.32
CA THR A 205 -27.63 4.92 16.72
C THR A 205 -26.10 4.96 16.74
N GLY A 206 -25.50 6.15 16.81
CA GLY A 206 -24.06 6.38 16.63
C GLY A 206 -23.61 6.33 15.17
N LEU A 207 -24.52 6.16 14.21
CA LEU A 207 -24.22 6.15 12.77
C LEU A 207 -24.29 7.56 12.17
N LEU A 208 -23.76 7.71 10.95
CA LEU A 208 -23.84 8.96 10.19
C LEU A 208 -24.80 8.81 9.00
N TYR A 209 -25.68 9.79 8.82
CA TYR A 209 -26.54 9.89 7.64
C TYR A 209 -25.71 10.15 6.37
N HIS A 210 -26.19 9.65 5.22
CA HIS A 210 -25.47 9.74 3.93
C HIS A 210 -25.06 11.18 3.56
N GLY A 211 -26.01 12.11 3.62
CA GLY A 211 -25.76 13.51 3.26
C GLY A 211 -26.36 14.50 4.24
N TRP A 212 -25.77 15.70 4.23
CA TRP A 212 -26.23 16.89 4.94
C TRP A 212 -26.31 18.07 3.95
N ASP A 213 -27.43 18.78 3.95
CA ASP A 213 -27.65 20.02 3.22
C ASP A 213 -27.74 21.18 4.22
N GLU A 214 -26.72 22.04 4.23
CA GLU A 214 -26.65 23.22 5.11
C GLU A 214 -27.83 24.18 4.85
N SER A 215 -28.29 24.28 3.60
CA SER A 215 -29.39 25.17 3.21
C SER A 215 -30.77 24.59 3.54
N ARG A 216 -30.87 23.27 3.64
CA ARG A 216 -32.11 22.50 3.85
C ARG A 216 -33.15 22.71 2.75
N GLU A 217 -32.71 23.10 1.56
CA GLU A 217 -33.58 23.34 0.41
C GLU A 217 -33.90 22.05 -0.35
N GLN A 218 -33.05 21.03 -0.24
CA GLN A 218 -33.34 19.73 -0.84
C GLN A 218 -34.53 19.04 -0.16
N LYS A 219 -35.44 18.45 -0.95
CA LYS A 219 -36.65 17.78 -0.40
C LYS A 219 -36.34 16.53 0.44
N TRP A 220 -35.14 15.96 0.30
CA TRP A 220 -34.70 14.82 1.09
C TRP A 220 -34.14 15.26 2.45
N ALA A 221 -33.79 16.54 2.60
CA ALA A 221 -33.16 17.07 3.79
C ALA A 221 -34.21 17.32 4.87
N ASP A 222 -33.93 16.86 6.09
CA ASP A 222 -34.76 17.19 7.24
C ASP A 222 -34.82 18.73 7.43
N PRO A 223 -36.00 19.33 7.59
CA PRO A 223 -36.14 20.78 7.64
C PRO A 223 -35.50 21.43 8.88
N LYS A 224 -35.22 20.64 9.94
CA LYS A 224 -34.57 21.11 11.16
C LYS A 224 -33.07 20.87 11.14
N THR A 225 -32.62 19.73 10.65
CA THR A 225 -31.20 19.31 10.76
C THR A 225 -30.45 19.32 9.44
N GLY A 226 -31.14 19.33 8.29
CA GLY A 226 -30.54 19.20 6.96
C GLY A 226 -30.08 17.79 6.60
N LYS A 227 -30.33 16.79 7.47
CA LYS A 227 -29.84 15.42 7.31
C LYS A 227 -30.70 14.65 6.30
N SER A 228 -30.07 13.78 5.51
CA SER A 228 -30.78 12.75 4.74
C SER A 228 -31.44 11.71 5.66
N PRO A 229 -32.42 10.92 5.20
CA PRO A 229 -33.29 10.19 6.14
C PRO A 229 -32.81 8.78 6.54
N ASN A 230 -31.75 8.23 5.93
CA ASN A 230 -31.28 6.86 6.24
C ASN A 230 -29.74 6.74 6.32
N PHE A 231 -29.30 5.69 7.02
CA PHE A 231 -27.91 5.27 7.13
C PHE A 231 -27.57 4.27 6.03
N TRP A 232 -26.85 4.74 5.00
CA TRP A 232 -26.47 3.89 3.87
C TRP A 232 -25.08 3.32 4.06
N SER A 233 -24.96 1.99 4.10
CA SER A 233 -23.72 1.31 4.49
C SER A 233 -22.51 1.70 3.64
N ARG A 234 -22.65 1.89 2.33
CA ARG A 234 -21.50 2.31 1.51
C ARG A 234 -21.06 3.76 1.81
N SER A 235 -21.99 4.68 2.06
CA SER A 235 -21.59 6.06 2.43
C SER A 235 -20.81 6.10 3.75
N ILE A 236 -21.25 5.34 4.75
CA ILE A 236 -20.52 5.18 6.02
C ILE A 236 -19.18 4.46 5.77
N GLY A 237 -19.19 3.45 4.90
CA GLY A 237 -17.99 2.73 4.49
C GLY A 237 -16.93 3.65 3.89
N TRP A 238 -17.30 4.58 3.02
CA TRP A 238 -16.38 5.59 2.48
C TRP A 238 -15.80 6.46 3.57
N TYR A 239 -16.64 6.93 4.50
CA TYR A 239 -16.17 7.74 5.63
C TYR A 239 -15.17 6.98 6.51
N VAL A 240 -15.44 5.71 6.80
CA VAL A 240 -14.53 4.82 7.55
C VAL A 240 -13.21 4.63 6.80
N MET A 241 -13.25 4.32 5.50
CA MET A 241 -12.05 4.18 4.68
C MET A 241 -11.23 5.47 4.65
N ALA A 242 -11.89 6.62 4.52
CA ALA A 242 -11.24 7.92 4.49
C ALA A 242 -10.52 8.20 5.82
N LEU A 243 -11.18 7.96 6.96
CA LEU A 243 -10.61 8.12 8.31
C LEU A 243 -9.31 7.32 8.49
N VAL A 244 -9.29 6.04 8.09
CA VAL A 244 -8.09 5.21 8.26
C VAL A 244 -7.00 5.52 7.23
N ASP A 245 -7.36 6.02 6.03
CA ASP A 245 -6.40 6.30 4.96
C ASP A 245 -5.69 7.64 5.12
N VAL A 246 -6.37 8.69 5.58
CA VAL A 246 -5.70 10.00 5.79
C VAL A 246 -4.63 9.92 6.88
N LEU A 247 -4.80 9.00 7.84
CA LEU A 247 -3.86 8.78 8.94
C LEU A 247 -2.52 8.18 8.50
N ASP A 248 -2.41 7.66 7.28
CA ASP A 248 -1.14 7.22 6.67
C ASP A 248 -0.24 8.43 6.29
N TYR A 249 -0.84 9.60 6.08
CA TYR A 249 -0.15 10.79 5.57
C TYR A 249 -0.10 11.95 6.57
N ILE A 250 -1.07 12.03 7.49
CA ILE A 250 -1.08 13.03 8.57
C ILE A 250 0.01 12.66 9.60
N PRO A 251 1.03 13.52 9.83
CA PRO A 251 2.12 13.27 10.75
C PRO A 251 1.64 12.93 12.17
N ALA A 252 2.32 12.00 12.84
CA ALA A 252 1.93 11.53 14.17
C ALA A 252 1.91 12.65 15.24
N ASP A 253 2.69 13.70 15.04
CA ASP A 253 2.82 14.89 15.88
C ASP A 253 1.86 16.03 15.50
N GLN A 254 1.03 15.88 14.45
CA GLN A 254 0.00 16.86 14.11
C GLN A 254 -1.02 16.98 15.26
N PRO A 255 -1.18 18.14 15.92
CA PRO A 255 -1.92 18.23 17.19
C PRO A 255 -3.38 17.77 17.12
N ARG A 256 -4.03 17.95 15.97
CA ARG A 256 -5.44 17.60 15.74
C ARG A 256 -5.66 16.18 15.21
N ARG A 257 -4.59 15.40 14.96
CA ARG A 257 -4.69 14.01 14.46
C ARG A 257 -5.57 13.12 15.36
N GLY A 258 -5.55 13.39 16.67
CA GLY A 258 -6.37 12.68 17.65
C GLY A 258 -7.88 12.82 17.41
N GLU A 259 -8.35 13.90 16.77
CA GLU A 259 -9.77 14.09 16.46
C GLU A 259 -10.28 13.02 15.48
N LEU A 260 -9.49 12.68 14.46
CA LEU A 260 -9.84 11.64 13.49
C LEU A 260 -9.89 10.25 14.14
N VAL A 261 -8.91 9.94 14.99
CA VAL A 261 -8.88 8.69 15.75
C VAL A 261 -10.09 8.60 16.68
N ALA A 262 -10.46 9.70 17.34
CA ALA A 262 -11.63 9.74 18.21
C ALA A 262 -12.95 9.55 17.45
N ILE A 263 -13.09 10.13 16.25
CA ILE A 263 -14.24 9.89 15.36
C ILE A 263 -14.33 8.40 15.02
N LEU A 264 -13.22 7.79 14.56
CA LEU A 264 -13.17 6.38 14.24
C LEU A 264 -13.55 5.50 15.46
N GLN A 265 -13.04 5.83 16.65
CA GLN A 265 -13.32 5.11 17.89
C GLN A 265 -14.77 5.24 18.37
N ARG A 266 -15.51 6.29 17.97
CA ARG A 266 -16.96 6.40 18.20
C ARG A 266 -17.77 5.63 17.17
N LEU A 267 -17.41 5.76 15.90
CA LEU A 267 -18.17 5.19 14.78
C LEU A 267 -18.07 3.67 14.72
N MET A 268 -16.88 3.09 14.88
CA MET A 268 -16.70 1.65 14.65
C MET A 268 -17.46 0.75 15.63
N PRO A 269 -17.58 1.06 16.94
CA PRO A 269 -18.52 0.37 17.83
C PRO A 269 -19.97 0.42 17.35
N ALA A 270 -20.43 1.57 16.85
CA ALA A 270 -21.79 1.72 16.32
C ALA A 270 -22.01 0.86 15.08
N VAL A 271 -21.06 0.86 14.14
CA VAL A 271 -21.08 -0.03 12.96
C VAL A 271 -21.15 -1.49 13.40
N VAL A 272 -20.30 -1.92 14.32
CA VAL A 272 -20.27 -3.31 14.82
C VAL A 272 -21.59 -3.73 15.48
N ASN A 273 -22.27 -2.82 16.18
CA ASN A 273 -23.58 -3.09 16.79
C ASN A 273 -24.65 -3.51 15.77
N TYR A 274 -24.50 -3.11 14.50
CA TYR A 274 -25.41 -3.47 13.41
C TYR A 274 -24.87 -4.59 12.50
N GLN A 275 -23.78 -5.27 12.89
CA GLN A 275 -23.32 -6.45 12.18
C GLN A 275 -24.31 -7.60 12.36
N ASP A 276 -24.74 -8.22 11.27
CA ASP A 276 -25.66 -9.35 11.35
C ASP A 276 -25.03 -10.51 12.13
N PRO A 277 -25.71 -11.04 13.16
CA PRO A 277 -25.12 -12.06 14.02
C PRO A 277 -24.87 -13.39 13.31
N LYS A 278 -25.63 -13.71 12.26
CA LYS A 278 -25.60 -14.99 11.56
C LYS A 278 -24.70 -14.97 10.33
N GLU A 279 -24.86 -13.94 9.50
CA GLU A 279 -24.14 -13.80 8.24
C GLU A 279 -22.83 -13.05 8.39
N GLY A 280 -22.68 -12.23 9.45
CA GLY A 280 -21.48 -11.41 9.66
C GLY A 280 -21.39 -10.18 8.77
N CYS A 281 -22.31 -9.99 7.83
CA CYS A 281 -22.33 -8.86 6.91
C CYS A 281 -23.18 -7.69 7.46
N TRP A 282 -23.20 -6.59 6.72
CA TRP A 282 -24.06 -5.44 6.98
C TRP A 282 -25.09 -5.26 5.85
N TYR A 283 -26.25 -4.73 6.22
CA TYR A 283 -27.36 -4.45 5.31
C TYR A 283 -27.11 -3.18 4.48
N GLN A 284 -27.82 -3.01 3.36
CA GLN A 284 -27.80 -1.80 2.52
C GLN A 284 -28.18 -0.55 3.34
N VAL A 285 -29.31 -0.61 4.04
CA VAL A 285 -29.65 0.37 5.08
C VAL A 285 -29.24 -0.22 6.43
N THR A 286 -28.23 0.36 7.05
CA THR A 286 -27.40 -0.28 8.08
C THR A 286 -28.19 -0.71 9.32
N ASP A 287 -29.09 0.14 9.82
CA ASP A 287 -29.82 -0.06 11.08
C ASP A 287 -31.14 -0.81 10.92
N ARG A 288 -31.53 -1.16 9.69
CA ARG A 288 -32.82 -1.76 9.34
C ARG A 288 -32.72 -3.23 8.95
N GLY A 289 -31.88 -3.98 9.66
CA GLY A 289 -31.79 -5.43 9.49
C GLY A 289 -33.12 -6.12 9.81
N GLY A 290 -33.57 -6.99 8.91
CA GLY A 290 -34.85 -7.71 9.05
C GLY A 290 -36.07 -6.99 8.49
N ASP A 291 -35.97 -5.70 8.17
CA ASP A 291 -37.04 -4.98 7.48
C ASP A 291 -37.25 -5.52 6.06
N LYS A 292 -38.49 -5.51 5.58
CA LYS A 292 -38.86 -6.06 4.27
C LYS A 292 -38.04 -5.37 3.16
N GLY A 293 -37.43 -6.18 2.31
CA GLY A 293 -36.68 -5.73 1.13
C GLY A 293 -35.23 -5.34 1.39
N ASN A 294 -34.80 -5.15 2.64
CA ASN A 294 -33.38 -4.90 2.92
C ASN A 294 -32.54 -6.13 2.57
N TYR A 295 -31.28 -5.93 2.22
CA TYR A 295 -30.37 -6.99 1.82
C TYR A 295 -28.96 -6.75 2.33
N MET A 296 -28.20 -7.83 2.54
CA MET A 296 -26.77 -7.75 2.83
C MET A 296 -26.04 -7.18 1.62
N GLU A 297 -25.28 -6.11 1.82
CA GLU A 297 -24.64 -5.37 0.73
C GLU A 297 -23.11 -5.54 0.78
N ALA A 298 -22.54 -5.88 -0.38
CA ALA A 298 -21.17 -6.34 -0.46
C ALA A 298 -20.14 -5.22 -0.25
N SER A 299 -20.36 -4.03 -0.84
CA SER A 299 -19.38 -2.96 -0.79
C SER A 299 -19.23 -2.36 0.60
N GLY A 300 -20.34 -1.99 1.27
CA GLY A 300 -20.33 -1.49 2.64
C GLY A 300 -19.73 -2.49 3.62
N THR A 301 -20.06 -3.78 3.49
CA THR A 301 -19.44 -4.84 4.29
C THR A 301 -17.92 -4.87 4.10
N ALA A 302 -17.43 -4.82 2.85
CA ALA A 302 -16.00 -4.80 2.55
C ALA A 302 -15.29 -3.58 3.15
N MET A 303 -15.90 -2.39 3.05
CA MET A 303 -15.35 -1.16 3.61
C MET A 303 -15.26 -1.20 5.14
N PHE A 304 -16.26 -1.77 5.82
CA PHE A 304 -16.23 -1.95 7.27
C PHE A 304 -15.17 -2.96 7.70
N VAL A 305 -15.02 -4.08 6.98
CA VAL A 305 -13.95 -5.05 7.24
C VAL A 305 -12.57 -4.39 7.07
N TYR A 306 -12.36 -3.65 5.99
CA TYR A 306 -11.14 -2.89 5.76
C TYR A 306 -10.84 -1.91 6.90
N GLY A 307 -11.83 -1.08 7.28
CA GLY A 307 -11.68 -0.10 8.37
C GLY A 307 -11.37 -0.74 9.73
N LEU A 308 -12.06 -1.83 10.07
CA LEU A 308 -11.80 -2.59 11.30
C LEU A 308 -10.39 -3.19 11.30
N ALA A 309 -10.02 -3.89 10.22
CA ALA A 309 -8.75 -4.59 10.13
C ALA A 309 -7.55 -3.61 10.13
N LYS A 310 -7.60 -2.57 9.29
CA LYS A 310 -6.57 -1.52 9.24
C LYS A 310 -6.50 -0.73 10.54
N GLY A 311 -7.66 -0.37 11.11
CA GLY A 311 -7.74 0.35 12.37
C GLY A 311 -7.11 -0.42 13.53
N VAL A 312 -7.27 -1.75 13.58
CA VAL A 312 -6.58 -2.60 14.57
C VAL A 312 -5.09 -2.73 14.27
N ARG A 313 -4.71 -2.98 13.01
CA ARG A 313 -3.30 -3.16 12.62
C ARG A 313 -2.46 -1.93 12.96
N LEU A 314 -3.00 -0.74 12.74
CA LEU A 314 -2.33 0.54 13.02
C LEU A 314 -2.54 1.04 14.46
N GLY A 315 -3.27 0.29 15.30
CA GLY A 315 -3.46 0.62 16.72
C GLY A 315 -4.45 1.75 17.02
N TYR A 316 -5.28 2.14 16.05
CA TYR A 316 -6.34 3.14 16.23
C TYR A 316 -7.56 2.54 16.95
N LEU A 317 -7.77 1.23 16.78
CA LEU A 317 -8.84 0.45 17.39
C LEU A 317 -8.26 -0.64 18.31
N PRO A 318 -8.98 -1.04 19.38
CA PRO A 318 -8.53 -2.11 20.25
C PRO A 318 -8.48 -3.45 19.52
N ALA A 319 -7.51 -4.30 19.86
CA ALA A 319 -7.28 -5.59 19.22
C ALA A 319 -8.51 -6.53 19.22
N SER A 320 -9.42 -6.38 20.19
CA SER A 320 -10.68 -7.13 20.25
C SER A 320 -11.56 -6.90 19.02
N MET A 321 -11.48 -5.74 18.35
CA MET A 321 -12.29 -5.45 17.17
C MET A 321 -11.95 -6.31 15.95
N MET A 322 -10.77 -6.94 15.92
CA MET A 322 -10.38 -7.86 14.85
C MET A 322 -11.36 -9.05 14.73
N THR A 323 -12.06 -9.44 15.82
CA THR A 323 -13.07 -10.50 15.75
C THR A 323 -14.22 -10.16 14.81
N TYR A 324 -14.62 -8.88 14.75
CA TYR A 324 -15.71 -8.42 13.89
C TYR A 324 -15.25 -8.27 12.44
N ALA A 325 -13.99 -7.86 12.21
CA ALA A 325 -13.36 -7.89 10.90
C ALA A 325 -13.32 -9.32 10.32
N LYS A 326 -12.84 -10.28 11.12
CA LYS A 326 -12.81 -11.71 10.75
C LYS A 326 -14.20 -12.24 10.43
N LYS A 327 -15.19 -11.96 11.29
CA LYS A 327 -16.58 -12.37 11.07
C LYS A 327 -17.15 -11.76 9.79
N GLY A 328 -16.91 -10.49 9.55
CA GLY A 328 -17.33 -9.80 8.32
C GLY A 328 -16.67 -10.38 7.09
N TYR A 329 -15.37 -10.65 7.15
CA TYR A 329 -14.63 -11.23 6.04
C TYR A 329 -15.12 -12.64 5.70
N THR A 330 -15.33 -13.50 6.70
CA THR A 330 -15.94 -14.82 6.50
C THR A 330 -17.35 -14.69 5.89
N GLY A 331 -18.14 -13.74 6.36
CA GLY A 331 -19.45 -13.41 5.81
C GLY A 331 -19.38 -13.00 4.34
N MET A 332 -18.41 -12.16 3.96
CA MET A 332 -18.21 -11.71 2.59
C MET A 332 -17.89 -12.89 1.66
N LEU A 333 -16.91 -13.72 2.03
CA LEU A 333 -16.50 -14.88 1.25
C LEU A 333 -17.66 -15.86 1.05
N LYS A 334 -18.50 -16.06 2.07
CA LYS A 334 -19.67 -16.92 2.01
C LYS A 334 -20.80 -16.35 1.16
N ASN A 335 -21.11 -15.06 1.30
CA ASN A 335 -22.37 -14.48 0.82
C ASN A 335 -22.26 -13.75 -0.52
N PHE A 336 -21.04 -13.33 -0.90
CA PHE A 336 -20.82 -12.44 -2.04
C PHE A 336 -19.85 -12.99 -3.08
N ILE A 337 -19.13 -14.08 -2.80
CA ILE A 337 -18.19 -14.65 -3.78
C ILE A 337 -18.84 -15.83 -4.51
N SER A 338 -18.90 -15.73 -5.83
CA SER A 338 -19.20 -16.84 -6.74
C SER A 338 -17.94 -17.22 -7.54
N THR A 339 -17.91 -18.42 -8.11
CA THR A 339 -16.81 -18.87 -9.00
C THR A 339 -17.43 -19.36 -10.30
N ASP A 340 -16.91 -18.89 -11.44
CA ASP A 340 -17.38 -19.32 -12.75
C ASP A 340 -16.71 -20.61 -13.24
N GLU A 341 -17.13 -21.11 -14.41
CA GLU A 341 -16.60 -22.33 -15.02
C GLU A 341 -15.10 -22.23 -15.38
N ALA A 342 -14.59 -21.01 -15.58
CA ALA A 342 -13.18 -20.74 -15.85
C ALA A 342 -12.34 -20.66 -14.55
N GLY A 343 -12.96 -20.78 -13.38
CA GLY A 343 -12.31 -20.65 -12.09
C GLY A 343 -12.06 -19.22 -11.63
N LEU A 344 -12.58 -18.21 -12.35
CA LEU A 344 -12.55 -16.82 -11.93
C LEU A 344 -13.58 -16.59 -10.84
N ILE A 345 -13.23 -15.74 -9.88
CA ILE A 345 -14.15 -15.37 -8.80
C ILE A 345 -14.85 -14.05 -9.11
N HIS A 346 -16.09 -13.92 -8.67
CA HIS A 346 -16.90 -12.72 -8.86
C HIS A 346 -17.43 -12.17 -7.55
N LEU A 347 -17.55 -10.85 -7.48
CA LEU A 347 -18.22 -10.18 -6.35
C LEU A 347 -19.67 -9.88 -6.71
N GLU A 348 -20.60 -10.53 -6.03
CA GLU A 348 -22.03 -10.35 -6.17
C GLU A 348 -22.57 -9.27 -5.22
N LYS A 349 -23.84 -8.87 -5.42
CA LYS A 349 -24.61 -8.04 -4.48
C LYS A 349 -23.96 -6.70 -4.10
N THR A 350 -23.26 -6.07 -5.04
CA THR A 350 -22.83 -4.68 -4.88
C THR A 350 -23.91 -3.75 -5.42
N VAL A 351 -24.41 -2.81 -4.62
CA VAL A 351 -25.37 -1.82 -5.14
C VAL A 351 -24.68 -0.89 -6.13
N SER A 352 -25.28 -0.62 -7.28
CA SER A 352 -24.57 0.05 -8.39
C SER A 352 -24.32 1.55 -8.18
N VAL A 353 -25.29 2.22 -7.57
CA VAL A 353 -25.26 3.66 -7.27
C VAL A 353 -26.31 3.92 -6.18
N SER A 354 -26.08 4.94 -5.37
CA SER A 354 -27.15 5.60 -4.59
C SER A 354 -26.73 7.06 -4.44
N GLY A 355 -27.68 7.98 -4.52
CA GLY A 355 -27.41 9.42 -4.45
C GLY A 355 -28.62 10.17 -3.89
N LEU A 356 -28.49 11.47 -3.74
CA LEU A 356 -29.55 12.32 -3.21
C LEU A 356 -29.92 13.41 -4.22
N GLY A 357 -31.20 13.80 -4.27
CA GLY A 357 -31.71 14.84 -5.16
C GLY A 357 -31.57 14.50 -6.65
N GLY A 358 -31.32 15.50 -7.50
CA GLY A 358 -31.13 15.34 -8.94
C GLY A 358 -32.43 15.09 -9.72
N ASN A 359 -32.28 14.66 -10.99
CA ASN A 359 -33.38 14.31 -11.89
C ASN A 359 -33.03 13.03 -12.68
N PRO A 360 -33.78 11.91 -12.55
CA PRO A 360 -34.96 11.73 -11.69
C PRO A 360 -34.64 11.96 -10.21
N TYR A 361 -35.64 12.41 -9.45
CA TYR A 361 -35.43 12.82 -8.06
C TYR A 361 -35.18 11.62 -7.15
N ARG A 362 -34.03 11.63 -6.46
CA ARG A 362 -33.63 10.61 -5.50
C ARG A 362 -33.95 11.09 -4.09
N SER A 363 -34.96 10.50 -3.47
CA SER A 363 -35.50 10.94 -2.18
C SER A 363 -34.61 10.62 -0.98
N GLY A 364 -33.63 9.73 -1.13
CA GLY A 364 -32.90 9.17 0.01
C GLY A 364 -33.78 8.31 0.93
N SER A 365 -35.04 8.02 0.56
CA SER A 365 -35.92 7.18 1.37
C SER A 365 -35.44 5.73 1.41
N TYR A 366 -35.96 4.96 2.36
CA TYR A 366 -35.66 3.54 2.48
C TYR A 366 -35.94 2.80 1.16
N ASP A 367 -37.15 2.99 0.60
CA ASP A 367 -37.53 2.39 -0.68
C ASP A 367 -36.63 2.82 -1.84
N TYR A 368 -36.14 4.07 -1.84
CA TYR A 368 -35.20 4.53 -2.85
C TYR A 368 -33.88 3.75 -2.77
N TYR A 369 -33.27 3.63 -1.58
CA TYR A 369 -32.02 2.87 -1.41
C TYR A 369 -32.15 1.40 -1.79
N LEU A 370 -33.35 0.81 -1.63
CA LEU A 370 -33.62 -0.57 -2.03
C LEU A 370 -33.98 -0.72 -3.51
N SER A 371 -34.42 0.35 -4.16
CA SER A 371 -34.74 0.33 -5.60
C SER A 371 -33.52 0.29 -6.51
N GLU A 372 -32.36 0.71 -5.99
CA GLU A 372 -31.13 0.78 -6.76
C GLU A 372 -30.61 -0.62 -7.11
N PRO A 373 -30.17 -0.86 -8.35
CA PRO A 373 -29.89 -2.20 -8.81
C PRO A 373 -28.56 -2.72 -8.27
N LEU A 374 -28.52 -4.03 -8.03
CA LEU A 374 -27.31 -4.77 -7.71
C LEU A 374 -26.53 -5.11 -8.98
N ARG A 375 -25.20 -5.10 -8.89
CA ARG A 375 -24.29 -5.45 -9.99
C ARG A 375 -23.22 -6.42 -9.52
N LYS A 376 -22.87 -7.33 -10.43
CA LYS A 376 -21.73 -8.23 -10.33
C LYS A 376 -20.45 -7.53 -10.76
N ASP A 377 -19.37 -7.73 -10.01
CA ASP A 377 -18.06 -7.09 -10.12
C ASP A 377 -18.16 -5.57 -10.35
N ASP A 378 -19.03 -4.90 -9.60
CA ASP A 378 -19.03 -3.45 -9.59
C ASP A 378 -17.78 -2.96 -8.87
N LEU A 379 -17.05 -2.03 -9.49
CA LEU A 379 -15.76 -1.54 -9.01
C LEU A 379 -15.85 -0.91 -7.61
N LYS A 380 -17.02 -0.36 -7.26
CA LYS A 380 -17.30 0.20 -5.93
C LYS A 380 -17.29 -0.84 -4.82
N GLY A 381 -17.49 -2.12 -5.15
CA GLY A 381 -17.39 -3.24 -4.21
C GLY A 381 -16.09 -4.03 -4.39
N VAL A 382 -15.64 -4.23 -5.62
CA VAL A 382 -14.44 -5.01 -5.94
C VAL A 382 -13.18 -4.39 -5.36
N GLY A 383 -13.00 -3.06 -5.51
CA GLY A 383 -11.84 -2.37 -4.93
C GLY A 383 -11.78 -2.56 -3.41
N PRO A 384 -12.84 -2.20 -2.66
CA PRO A 384 -12.89 -2.43 -1.21
C PRO A 384 -12.77 -3.90 -0.81
N PHE A 385 -13.30 -4.85 -1.59
CA PHE A 385 -13.10 -6.28 -1.34
C PHE A 385 -11.61 -6.64 -1.36
N ILE A 386 -10.88 -6.22 -2.40
CA ILE A 386 -9.44 -6.48 -2.51
C ILE A 386 -8.69 -5.81 -1.35
N MET A 387 -9.03 -4.56 -1.01
CA MET A 387 -8.39 -3.85 0.11
C MET A 387 -8.65 -4.55 1.45
N ALA A 388 -9.88 -5.00 1.70
CA ALA A 388 -10.24 -5.78 2.88
C ALA A 388 -9.48 -7.12 2.92
N SER A 389 -9.43 -7.85 1.81
CA SER A 389 -8.65 -9.09 1.70
C SER A 389 -7.17 -8.86 2.01
N VAL A 390 -6.57 -7.79 1.47
CA VAL A 390 -5.18 -7.42 1.77
C VAL A 390 -4.98 -7.22 3.27
N GLU A 391 -5.83 -6.43 3.94
CA GLU A 391 -5.70 -6.20 5.39
C GLU A 391 -5.88 -7.49 6.21
N MET A 392 -6.79 -8.38 5.81
CA MET A 392 -6.99 -9.66 6.48
C MET A 392 -5.81 -10.61 6.28
N GLU A 393 -5.26 -10.69 5.08
CA GLU A 393 -4.05 -11.47 4.76
C GLU A 393 -2.84 -10.93 5.52
N THR A 394 -2.70 -9.60 5.66
CA THR A 394 -1.67 -8.98 6.50
C THR A 394 -1.84 -9.37 7.96
N ALA A 395 -3.07 -9.32 8.49
CA ALA A 395 -3.35 -9.63 9.89
C ALA A 395 -3.04 -11.09 10.27
N GLU A 396 -3.10 -12.03 9.31
CA GLU A 396 -2.71 -13.42 9.52
C GLU A 396 -1.20 -13.60 9.73
N GLU A 397 -0.38 -12.74 9.10
CA GLU A 397 1.09 -12.81 9.13
C GLU A 397 1.71 -11.89 10.20
N ALA A 398 0.99 -10.84 10.62
CA ALA A 398 1.47 -9.78 11.51
C ALA A 398 1.95 -10.23 12.90
N GLY A 399 1.67 -11.48 13.31
CA GLY A 399 2.14 -12.02 14.58
C GLY A 399 3.66 -12.18 14.67
N LEU A 400 4.35 -12.32 13.54
CA LEU A 400 5.79 -12.66 13.50
C LEU A 400 6.70 -11.51 13.98
N GLY A 401 6.35 -10.28 13.63
CA GLY A 401 7.08 -9.06 13.93
C GLY A 401 6.58 -8.32 15.16
N LYS A 402 5.46 -8.76 15.77
CA LYS A 402 4.82 -8.05 16.87
C LYS A 402 5.79 -7.78 18.02
N GLY A 403 5.95 -6.51 18.36
CA GLY A 403 6.83 -6.07 19.45
C GLY A 403 8.31 -5.96 19.07
N LYS A 404 8.66 -6.26 17.81
CA LYS A 404 10.03 -6.15 17.29
C LYS A 404 10.22 -4.85 16.52
N THR A 405 11.44 -4.33 16.53
CA THR A 405 11.87 -3.14 15.81
C THR A 405 13.04 -3.47 14.89
N VAL A 406 12.93 -3.09 13.63
CA VAL A 406 13.95 -3.25 12.60
C VAL A 406 14.53 -1.87 12.28
N GLY A 407 15.81 -1.69 12.61
CA GLY A 407 16.57 -0.49 12.32
C GLY A 407 17.33 -0.63 11.01
N VAL A 408 17.24 0.36 10.11
CA VAL A 408 18.20 0.54 9.02
C VAL A 408 19.16 1.66 9.37
N ASP A 409 20.44 1.43 9.12
CA ASP A 409 21.48 2.43 9.25
C ASP A 409 21.24 3.59 8.29
N THR A 410 21.45 4.80 8.80
CA THR A 410 21.57 6.05 8.01
C THR A 410 22.76 6.89 8.51
N TYR A 411 23.64 6.26 9.30
CA TYR A 411 24.83 6.88 9.87
C TYR A 411 26.08 6.53 9.07
N PHE A 412 26.29 5.25 8.71
CA PHE A 412 27.40 4.83 7.86
C PHE A 412 27.08 4.99 6.37
N ASN A 413 25.87 4.61 5.93
CA ASN A 413 25.31 5.08 4.67
C ASN A 413 24.58 6.40 4.91
N HIS A 414 25.18 7.51 4.48
CA HIS A 414 24.82 8.86 4.93
C HIS A 414 24.62 9.80 3.74
N GLU A 415 23.90 9.31 2.75
CA GLU A 415 23.66 10.03 1.50
C GLU A 415 22.43 10.95 1.60
N PHE A 416 22.54 12.16 1.03
CA PHE A 416 21.47 13.15 0.98
C PHE A 416 21.16 13.59 -0.44
N ARG A 417 19.87 13.74 -0.73
CA ARG A 417 19.40 14.37 -1.97
C ARG A 417 18.50 15.55 -1.64
N LYS A 418 18.30 16.38 -2.65
CA LYS A 418 17.28 17.42 -2.61
C LYS A 418 15.91 16.78 -2.76
N GLY A 419 15.08 16.86 -1.72
CA GLY A 419 13.70 16.41 -1.69
C GLY A 419 12.79 17.24 -2.61
N ILE A 420 11.52 16.83 -2.70
CA ILE A 420 10.53 17.41 -3.63
C ILE A 420 10.33 18.90 -3.38
N THR A 421 10.31 19.32 -2.11
CA THR A 421 10.12 20.74 -1.79
C THR A 421 11.44 21.50 -1.83
N GLY A 422 12.60 20.83 -1.86
CA GLY A 422 13.93 21.41 -1.98
C GLY A 422 14.80 21.38 -0.72
N GLU A 423 14.30 20.78 0.36
CA GLU A 423 15.03 20.38 1.56
C GLU A 423 16.02 19.25 1.27
N GLN A 424 17.02 19.07 2.15
CA GLN A 424 17.85 17.87 2.10
C GLN A 424 17.13 16.74 2.84
N GLU A 425 17.02 15.58 2.21
CA GLU A 425 16.48 14.36 2.81
C GLU A 425 17.49 13.20 2.69
N PRO A 426 17.58 12.31 3.70
CA PRO A 426 18.34 11.08 3.56
C PRO A 426 17.69 10.19 2.49
N PHE A 427 18.51 9.58 1.65
CA PHE A 427 18.05 8.67 0.59
C PHE A 427 19.04 7.53 0.41
N HIS A 428 18.71 6.59 -0.48
CA HIS A 428 19.48 5.38 -0.75
C HIS A 428 19.38 4.38 0.40
N TYR A 429 18.81 3.21 0.11
CA TYR A 429 18.57 2.14 1.08
C TYR A 429 17.76 2.54 2.34
N THR A 430 17.02 3.65 2.31
CA THR A 430 16.16 4.07 3.43
C THR A 430 14.75 3.47 3.35
N TRP A 431 14.05 3.43 4.49
CA TRP A 431 12.66 2.96 4.55
C TRP A 431 11.68 3.90 3.85
N GLU A 432 12.03 5.19 3.72
CA GLU A 432 11.19 6.26 3.18
C GLU A 432 11.35 6.43 1.67
N ASP A 433 12.48 6.00 1.08
CA ASP A 433 12.74 6.22 -0.33
C ASP A 433 11.96 5.23 -1.21
N ARG A 434 10.94 5.76 -1.89
CA ARG A 434 10.07 5.01 -2.82
C ARG A 434 10.67 4.86 -4.22
N GLN A 435 11.81 5.51 -4.50
CA GLN A 435 12.49 5.36 -5.77
C GLN A 435 13.28 4.05 -5.81
N HIS A 436 13.79 3.69 -7.00
CA HIS A 436 14.59 2.47 -7.19
C HIS A 436 15.69 2.30 -6.14
N SER A 437 16.31 3.39 -5.69
CA SER A 437 17.38 3.43 -4.68
C SER A 437 16.98 2.99 -3.26
N GLY A 438 15.70 2.94 -2.90
CA GLY A 438 15.30 2.74 -1.50
C GLY A 438 14.97 1.30 -1.10
N PHE A 439 14.72 1.11 0.20
CA PHE A 439 14.22 -0.13 0.80
C PHE A 439 12.73 -0.09 1.15
N TRP A 440 11.98 0.84 0.57
CA TRP A 440 10.58 1.07 0.93
C TRP A 440 9.69 -0.19 0.86
N LEU A 441 9.81 -1.01 -0.20
CA LEU A 441 9.05 -2.26 -0.32
C LEU A 441 9.43 -3.30 0.75
N TRP A 442 10.73 -3.43 1.05
CA TRP A 442 11.19 -4.35 2.09
C TRP A 442 10.80 -3.88 3.49
N GLY A 443 10.86 -2.57 3.74
CA GLY A 443 10.31 -1.95 4.95
C GLY A 443 8.82 -2.22 5.11
N ASN A 444 8.04 -2.16 4.02
CA ASN A 444 6.63 -2.55 4.04
C ASN A 444 6.45 -4.03 4.40
N THR A 445 7.32 -4.90 3.90
CA THR A 445 7.29 -6.33 4.26
C THR A 445 7.47 -6.53 5.76
N PHE A 446 8.41 -5.84 6.41
CA PHE A 446 8.54 -5.89 7.87
C PHE A 446 7.30 -5.36 8.61
N ARG A 447 6.71 -4.26 8.13
CA ARG A 447 5.49 -3.67 8.72
C ARG A 447 4.28 -4.59 8.57
N ASP A 448 4.14 -5.26 7.44
CA ASP A 448 3.10 -6.25 7.19
C ASP A 448 3.26 -7.48 8.07
N LEU A 449 4.51 -7.89 8.34
CA LEU A 449 4.82 -8.91 9.33
C LEU A 449 4.63 -8.42 10.78
N GLY A 450 4.27 -7.16 11.00
CA GLY A 450 3.90 -6.59 12.30
C GLY A 450 5.05 -5.96 13.10
N ALA A 451 6.23 -5.81 12.49
CA ALA A 451 7.37 -5.13 13.09
C ALA A 451 7.28 -3.61 12.91
N LYS A 452 7.94 -2.87 13.80
CA LYS A 452 8.21 -1.44 13.58
C LYS A 452 9.48 -1.29 12.76
N THR A 453 9.54 -0.26 11.92
CA THR A 453 10.76 0.12 11.18
C THR A 453 11.24 1.48 11.67
N VAL A 454 12.54 1.63 11.88
CA VAL A 454 13.17 2.89 12.29
C VAL A 454 14.46 3.13 11.50
N SER A 455 14.85 4.39 11.37
CA SER A 455 16.17 4.76 10.86
C SER A 455 17.11 5.06 12.03
N VAL A 456 18.31 4.51 11.99
CA VAL A 456 19.37 4.70 13.00
C VAL A 456 20.38 5.68 12.43
N SER A 457 20.26 6.96 12.80
CA SER A 457 21.04 8.06 12.23
C SER A 457 22.23 8.49 13.09
N SER A 458 22.50 7.77 14.18
CA SER A 458 23.60 8.05 15.11
C SER A 458 24.56 6.87 15.19
N ALA A 459 25.80 7.15 15.58
CA ALA A 459 26.80 6.12 15.85
C ALA A 459 26.25 4.97 16.73
N PRO A 460 26.56 3.71 16.41
CA PRO A 460 26.15 2.56 17.20
C PRO A 460 26.71 2.60 18.63
N THR A 461 25.81 2.61 19.60
CA THR A 461 26.11 2.55 21.03
C THR A 461 25.07 1.66 21.71
N ALA A 462 25.32 1.28 22.96
CA ALA A 462 24.30 0.57 23.76
C ALA A 462 22.99 1.38 23.88
N ALA A 463 23.08 2.72 23.83
CA ALA A 463 21.91 3.59 23.89
C ALA A 463 21.15 3.66 22.56
N SER A 464 21.85 3.85 21.43
CA SER A 464 21.22 3.98 20.11
C SER A 464 20.65 2.66 19.58
N LEU A 465 21.21 1.52 19.98
CA LEU A 465 20.68 0.19 19.63
C LEU A 465 19.63 -0.34 20.63
N LYS A 466 19.29 0.44 21.68
CA LYS A 466 18.33 0.02 22.68
C LYS A 466 16.93 -0.10 22.06
N GLY A 467 16.33 -1.28 22.17
CA GLY A 467 15.00 -1.56 21.62
C GLY A 467 14.97 -1.80 20.11
N VAL A 468 16.14 -1.86 19.47
CA VAL A 468 16.32 -2.38 18.11
C VAL A 468 16.62 -3.88 18.21
N ASP A 469 15.86 -4.69 17.50
CA ASP A 469 15.98 -6.16 17.51
C ASP A 469 16.77 -6.68 16.30
N VAL A 470 16.57 -6.04 15.15
CA VAL A 470 17.29 -6.29 13.91
C VAL A 470 17.93 -4.98 13.47
N TYR A 471 19.24 -4.99 13.20
CA TYR A 471 19.98 -3.82 12.74
C TYR A 471 20.63 -4.11 11.39
N ILE A 472 20.32 -3.28 10.39
CA ILE A 472 20.78 -3.43 9.02
C ILE A 472 21.79 -2.32 8.73
N ILE A 473 23.04 -2.70 8.51
CA ILE A 473 24.07 -1.81 7.97
C ILE A 473 24.25 -2.17 6.51
N VAL A 474 24.04 -1.17 5.66
CA VAL A 474 24.07 -1.29 4.22
C VAL A 474 25.05 -0.28 3.67
N ASP A 475 25.89 -0.71 2.75
CA ASP A 475 26.70 0.14 1.86
C ASP A 475 27.34 1.39 2.51
N PRO A 476 28.23 1.24 3.53
CA PRO A 476 28.94 2.37 4.12
C PRO A 476 29.64 3.26 3.07
N ASP A 477 29.43 4.57 3.19
CA ASP A 477 29.84 5.55 2.18
C ASP A 477 31.35 5.63 1.99
N THR A 478 31.76 5.93 0.76
CA THR A 478 33.11 6.41 0.45
C THR A 478 33.10 7.92 0.21
N PRO A 479 34.28 8.57 0.08
CA PRO A 479 34.36 9.98 -0.30
C PRO A 479 33.74 10.33 -1.67
N LYS A 480 33.37 9.32 -2.48
CA LYS A 480 32.67 9.50 -3.76
C LYS A 480 31.19 9.86 -3.55
N GLU A 481 30.55 9.26 -2.55
CA GLU A 481 29.14 9.46 -2.22
C GLU A 481 28.98 10.63 -1.23
N THR A 482 29.77 10.61 -0.15
CA THR A 482 29.66 11.59 0.95
C THR A 482 31.02 12.22 1.25
N ALA A 483 31.11 13.56 1.25
CA ALA A 483 32.40 14.27 1.39
C ALA A 483 33.14 13.98 2.70
N LYS A 484 32.42 13.59 3.76
CA LYS A 484 32.97 13.20 5.07
C LYS A 484 32.24 11.95 5.57
N PRO A 485 32.59 10.76 5.07
CA PRO A 485 31.93 9.53 5.49
C PRO A 485 32.18 9.25 6.97
N ASN A 486 31.19 8.66 7.64
CA ASN A 486 31.39 8.12 8.97
C ASN A 486 31.96 6.71 8.82
N TYR A 487 33.26 6.54 9.04
CA TYR A 487 33.86 5.20 8.99
C TYR A 487 33.56 4.40 10.26
N VAL A 488 33.38 3.10 10.10
CA VAL A 488 33.17 2.18 11.22
C VAL A 488 34.41 2.19 12.12
N SER A 489 34.24 2.62 13.37
CA SER A 489 35.33 2.63 14.34
C SER A 489 35.42 1.32 15.13
N GLN A 490 36.52 1.17 15.87
CA GLN A 490 36.66 0.07 16.83
C GLN A 490 35.60 0.14 17.95
N ALA A 491 35.19 1.35 18.36
CA ALA A 491 34.16 1.54 19.37
C ALA A 491 32.79 1.08 18.84
N ASP A 492 32.44 1.41 17.60
CA ASP A 492 31.22 0.96 16.94
C ASP A 492 31.21 -0.57 16.82
N SER A 493 32.34 -1.13 16.36
CA SER A 493 32.51 -2.58 16.23
C SER A 493 32.31 -3.31 17.56
N LYS A 494 32.83 -2.74 18.66
CA LYS A 494 32.63 -3.29 20.00
C LYS A 494 31.17 -3.21 20.42
N ALA A 495 30.52 -2.05 20.25
CA ALA A 495 29.13 -1.83 20.62
C ALA A 495 28.18 -2.79 19.88
N ILE A 496 28.36 -2.93 18.57
CA ILE A 496 27.57 -3.86 17.74
C ILE A 496 27.85 -5.31 18.14
N SER A 497 29.11 -5.70 18.33
CA SER A 497 29.46 -7.08 18.73
C SER A 497 28.86 -7.46 20.08
N ASP A 498 28.89 -6.54 21.05
CA ASP A 498 28.30 -6.76 22.37
C ASP A 498 26.76 -6.86 22.30
N TRP A 499 26.12 -6.02 21.48
CA TRP A 499 24.68 -6.07 21.22
C TRP A 499 24.26 -7.38 20.52
N VAL A 500 25.00 -7.84 19.51
CA VAL A 500 24.76 -9.15 18.87
C VAL A 500 24.91 -10.28 19.88
N LYS A 501 25.98 -10.30 20.68
CA LYS A 501 26.19 -11.32 21.72
C LYS A 501 25.04 -11.37 22.71
N ALA A 502 24.40 -10.23 22.99
CA ALA A 502 23.25 -10.12 23.88
C ALA A 502 21.93 -10.63 23.28
N GLY A 503 21.84 -10.79 21.95
CA GLY A 503 20.64 -11.30 21.28
C GLY A 503 20.25 -10.55 20.00
N GLY A 504 20.92 -9.44 19.67
CA GLY A 504 20.64 -8.67 18.47
C GLY A 504 20.91 -9.43 17.17
N VAL A 505 20.13 -9.11 16.13
CA VAL A 505 20.30 -9.67 14.78
C VAL A 505 20.90 -8.63 13.85
N LEU A 506 22.14 -8.85 13.41
CA LEU A 506 22.85 -7.94 12.52
C LEU A 506 22.74 -8.38 11.06
N VAL A 507 22.49 -7.44 10.17
CA VAL A 507 22.55 -7.62 8.71
C VAL A 507 23.64 -6.72 8.17
N LEU A 508 24.59 -7.30 7.45
CA LEU A 508 25.68 -6.60 6.78
C LEU A 508 25.52 -6.76 5.27
N MET A 509 25.25 -5.65 4.59
CA MET A 509 25.20 -5.60 3.13
C MET A 509 26.31 -4.66 2.63
N SER A 510 27.14 -5.15 1.72
CA SER A 510 28.22 -4.36 1.14
C SER A 510 28.12 -4.40 -0.37
N ASN A 511 28.09 -3.27 -1.07
CA ASN A 511 28.32 -3.29 -2.51
C ASN A 511 29.80 -3.61 -2.83
N ASP A 512 30.18 -3.64 -4.10
CA ASP A 512 31.57 -3.84 -4.50
C ASP A 512 32.51 -2.72 -4.01
N THR A 513 33.82 -2.97 -4.03
CA THR A 513 34.86 -2.05 -3.51
C THR A 513 34.88 -0.67 -4.16
N SER A 514 34.22 -0.47 -5.30
CA SER A 514 34.12 0.82 -5.99
C SER A 514 32.98 1.70 -5.47
N ASN A 515 32.07 1.11 -4.69
CA ASN A 515 30.84 1.73 -4.22
C ASN A 515 30.68 1.66 -2.69
N CYS A 516 31.44 0.80 -2.01
CA CYS A 516 31.36 0.59 -0.57
C CYS A 516 32.74 0.73 0.11
N GLU A 517 32.76 1.31 1.31
CA GLU A 517 33.95 1.37 2.15
C GLU A 517 34.24 0.01 2.82
N HIS A 518 35.22 -0.73 2.30
CA HIS A 518 35.51 -2.09 2.80
C HIS A 518 36.55 -2.11 3.94
N LEU A 519 37.44 -1.14 4.05
CA LEU A 519 38.59 -1.25 4.96
C LEU A 519 38.15 -1.25 6.42
N HIS A 520 37.27 -0.32 6.80
CA HIS A 520 36.75 -0.23 8.16
C HIS A 520 35.56 -1.16 8.36
N PHE A 521 34.71 -1.32 7.35
CA PHE A 521 33.57 -2.24 7.44
C PHE A 521 34.00 -3.70 7.68
N ASN A 522 35.12 -4.13 7.07
CA ASN A 522 35.70 -5.45 7.35
C ASN A 522 36.22 -5.62 8.77
N GLN A 523 36.54 -4.54 9.51
CA GLN A 523 36.93 -4.64 10.92
C GLN A 523 35.75 -5.09 11.79
N LEU A 524 34.54 -4.63 11.46
CA LEU A 524 33.30 -5.10 12.06
C LEU A 524 32.98 -6.54 11.61
N ALA A 525 33.01 -6.82 10.30
CA ALA A 525 32.72 -8.16 9.77
C ALA A 525 33.65 -9.23 10.37
N ALA A 526 34.92 -8.90 10.58
CA ALA A 526 35.92 -9.80 11.15
C ALA A 526 35.59 -10.26 12.58
N GLN A 527 34.80 -9.49 13.35
CA GLN A 527 34.32 -9.89 14.68
C GLN A 527 33.45 -11.15 14.65
N PHE A 528 32.90 -11.48 13.48
CA PHE A 528 31.97 -12.58 13.28
C PHE A 528 32.52 -13.68 12.35
N GLY A 529 33.81 -13.59 11.98
CA GLY A 529 34.44 -14.55 11.07
C GLY A 529 34.12 -14.30 9.59
N LEU A 530 33.76 -13.05 9.24
CA LEU A 530 33.40 -12.64 7.88
C LEU A 530 34.41 -11.64 7.32
N GLN A 531 34.58 -11.63 6.00
CA GLN A 531 35.29 -10.58 5.27
C GLN A 531 34.69 -10.44 3.86
N PHE A 532 34.35 -9.23 3.46
CA PHE A 532 34.05 -8.85 2.08
C PHE A 532 35.35 -8.79 1.29
N LEU A 533 35.44 -9.58 0.22
CA LEU A 533 36.64 -9.68 -0.59
C LEU A 533 36.72 -8.52 -1.59
N PRO A 534 37.94 -8.01 -1.89
CA PRO A 534 38.16 -7.03 -2.95
C PRO A 534 38.12 -7.70 -4.33
N LYS A 535 37.01 -8.39 -4.60
CA LYS A 535 36.72 -9.15 -5.82
C LYS A 535 35.29 -8.83 -6.19
N ASN A 536 35.06 -8.51 -7.46
CA ASN A 536 33.72 -8.31 -8.00
C ASN A 536 33.33 -9.51 -8.86
N VAL A 537 32.13 -10.05 -8.66
CA VAL A 537 31.55 -11.13 -9.47
C VAL A 537 30.14 -10.72 -9.91
N ASN A 538 29.58 -11.44 -10.88
CA ASN A 538 28.27 -11.12 -11.46
C ASN A 538 28.23 -9.73 -12.13
N MET A 539 29.28 -9.38 -12.87
CA MET A 539 29.37 -8.14 -13.67
C MET A 539 28.38 -8.19 -14.84
N VAL A 540 27.18 -7.65 -14.64
CA VAL A 540 26.10 -7.69 -15.64
C VAL A 540 26.32 -6.61 -16.70
N LYS A 541 26.29 -7.01 -17.98
CA LYS A 541 26.44 -6.09 -19.13
C LYS A 541 25.09 -5.78 -19.76
N GLY A 542 24.67 -4.52 -19.68
CA GLY A 542 23.37 -4.09 -20.23
C GLY A 542 22.24 -4.91 -19.61
N ASP A 543 21.38 -5.49 -20.46
CA ASP A 543 20.24 -6.30 -20.03
C ASP A 543 20.54 -7.82 -20.02
N GLN A 544 21.81 -8.23 -19.93
CA GLN A 544 22.24 -9.63 -19.79
C GLN A 544 22.01 -10.16 -18.36
N PHE A 545 20.76 -10.12 -17.89
CA PHE A 545 20.39 -10.40 -16.49
C PHE A 545 20.84 -11.78 -15.98
N GLU A 546 20.98 -12.77 -16.87
CA GLU A 546 21.50 -14.10 -16.54
C GLU A 546 22.87 -14.08 -15.86
N GLN A 547 23.69 -13.05 -16.11
CA GLN A 547 25.00 -12.87 -15.46
C GLN A 547 24.90 -12.56 -13.97
N GLY A 548 23.75 -12.06 -13.51
CA GLY A 548 23.46 -11.81 -12.10
C GLY A 548 22.68 -12.94 -11.42
N SER A 549 22.46 -14.07 -12.09
CA SER A 549 21.70 -15.19 -11.53
C SER A 549 22.43 -15.85 -10.37
N VAL A 550 21.74 -15.96 -9.23
CA VAL A 550 22.16 -16.77 -8.08
C VAL A 550 21.06 -17.76 -7.75
N LYS A 551 21.38 -19.05 -7.93
CA LYS A 551 20.46 -20.15 -7.61
C LYS A 551 20.51 -20.47 -6.12
N ILE A 552 19.34 -20.70 -5.55
CA ILE A 552 19.13 -21.08 -4.17
C ILE A 552 18.77 -22.57 -4.12
N SER A 553 19.55 -23.35 -3.37
CA SER A 553 19.29 -24.78 -3.21
C SER A 553 18.00 -25.04 -2.42
N ALA A 554 17.27 -26.09 -2.78
CA ALA A 554 16.13 -26.54 -2.00
C ALA A 554 16.53 -26.86 -0.56
N GLY A 555 15.68 -26.50 0.41
CA GLY A 555 15.97 -26.67 1.84
C GLY A 555 16.91 -25.61 2.42
N ASN A 556 17.16 -24.50 1.71
CA ASN A 556 17.90 -23.37 2.27
C ASN A 556 17.22 -22.87 3.56
N PRO A 557 17.99 -22.63 4.66
CA PRO A 557 17.43 -22.31 5.96
C PRO A 557 16.82 -20.90 6.06
N ILE A 558 17.12 -20.02 5.10
CA ILE A 558 16.61 -18.64 5.04
C ILE A 558 15.55 -18.54 3.94
N PHE A 559 15.89 -19.03 2.76
CA PHE A 559 15.14 -18.85 1.52
C PHE A 559 14.29 -20.08 1.20
N SER A 560 13.30 -20.36 2.04
CA SER A 560 12.50 -21.59 1.93
C SER A 560 11.57 -21.63 0.72
N HIS A 561 11.21 -20.48 0.14
CA HIS A 561 10.29 -20.38 -0.98
C HIS A 561 10.92 -19.77 -2.24
N THR A 562 12.24 -19.52 -2.20
CA THR A 562 12.98 -18.84 -3.25
C THR A 562 13.96 -19.81 -3.89
N LYS A 563 13.95 -19.87 -5.22
CA LYS A 563 14.78 -20.77 -6.05
C LYS A 563 15.88 -20.03 -6.78
N GLU A 564 15.63 -18.79 -7.16
CA GLU A 564 16.58 -18.00 -7.96
C GLU A 564 16.39 -16.51 -7.69
N VAL A 565 17.49 -15.82 -7.45
CA VAL A 565 17.52 -14.36 -7.26
C VAL A 565 18.50 -13.72 -8.25
N TYR A 566 18.30 -12.43 -8.49
CA TYR A 566 19.22 -11.58 -9.23
C TYR A 566 20.06 -10.78 -8.23
N ILE A 567 21.37 -10.96 -8.28
CA ILE A 567 22.36 -10.22 -7.50
C ILE A 567 23.50 -9.87 -8.46
N LYS A 568 23.73 -8.58 -8.69
CA LYS A 568 24.76 -8.09 -9.61
C LYS A 568 25.92 -7.48 -8.86
N GLU A 569 27.07 -7.41 -9.53
CA GLU A 569 28.24 -6.63 -9.10
C GLU A 569 28.62 -6.86 -7.62
N LEU A 570 28.58 -8.12 -7.18
CA LEU A 570 28.65 -8.46 -5.77
C LEU A 570 30.09 -8.76 -5.31
N SER A 571 30.37 -8.48 -4.04
CA SER A 571 31.61 -8.84 -3.34
C SER A 571 31.50 -10.21 -2.64
N PRO A 572 32.18 -11.27 -3.09
CA PRO A 572 32.15 -12.55 -2.39
C PRO A 572 32.70 -12.46 -0.97
N LEU A 573 32.27 -13.38 -0.13
CA LEU A 573 32.68 -13.46 1.26
C LEU A 573 33.81 -14.48 1.45
N SER A 574 34.78 -14.13 2.29
CA SER A 574 35.61 -15.11 2.99
C SER A 574 34.96 -15.42 4.34
N VAL A 575 34.86 -16.72 4.66
CA VAL A 575 34.17 -17.20 5.85
C VAL A 575 35.10 -18.09 6.69
N LYS A 576 35.13 -17.83 8.00
CA LYS A 576 35.77 -18.68 9.01
C LYS A 576 34.84 -18.80 10.21
N ALA A 577 35.02 -19.86 11.01
CA ALA A 577 34.23 -20.04 12.22
C ALA A 577 34.29 -18.75 13.09
N PRO A 578 33.15 -18.28 13.63
CA PRO A 578 31.85 -18.96 13.71
C PRO A 578 30.95 -18.83 12.46
N ALA A 579 31.31 -18.04 11.45
CA ALA A 579 30.53 -17.90 10.22
C ALA A 579 30.52 -19.17 9.36
N LYS A 580 29.43 -19.36 8.62
CA LYS A 580 29.21 -20.45 7.67
C LYS A 580 28.53 -19.90 6.41
N SER A 581 28.91 -20.43 5.25
CA SER A 581 28.24 -20.15 3.99
C SER A 581 26.82 -20.74 3.99
N VAL A 582 25.87 -19.98 3.45
CA VAL A 582 24.47 -20.40 3.27
C VAL A 582 24.07 -20.43 1.80
N VAL A 583 24.66 -19.55 0.97
CA VAL A 583 24.50 -19.56 -0.49
C VAL A 583 25.87 -19.36 -1.11
N SER A 584 26.21 -20.21 -2.09
CA SER A 584 27.45 -20.14 -2.86
C SER A 584 27.16 -20.27 -4.35
N ALA A 585 27.98 -19.61 -5.17
CA ALA A 585 27.96 -19.73 -6.64
C ALA A 585 29.37 -20.08 -7.13
N GLY A 586 29.56 -21.34 -7.53
CA GLY A 586 30.89 -21.91 -7.74
C GLY A 586 31.71 -21.83 -6.45
N ASP A 587 32.93 -21.32 -6.55
CA ASP A 587 33.86 -21.16 -5.41
C ASP A 587 33.58 -19.89 -4.57
N ASN A 588 32.61 -19.07 -4.95
CA ASN A 588 32.31 -17.82 -4.26
C ASN A 588 31.21 -18.03 -3.23
N VAL A 589 31.47 -17.69 -1.97
CA VAL A 589 30.42 -17.58 -0.95
C VAL A 589 29.68 -16.25 -1.19
N ILE A 590 28.37 -16.34 -1.41
CA ILE A 590 27.53 -15.17 -1.67
C ILE A 590 26.92 -14.70 -0.37
N ILE A 591 26.25 -15.59 0.36
CA ILE A 591 25.58 -15.29 1.62
C ILE A 591 26.16 -16.16 2.73
N ALA A 592 26.41 -15.55 3.88
CA ALA A 592 26.90 -16.23 5.07
C ALA A 592 26.12 -15.84 6.31
N VAL A 593 26.11 -16.75 7.30
CA VAL A 593 25.52 -16.53 8.61
C VAL A 593 26.51 -16.89 9.70
N ALA A 594 26.56 -16.10 10.78
CA ALA A 594 27.30 -16.41 11.99
C ALA A 594 26.35 -16.39 13.20
N ASN A 595 26.50 -17.35 14.11
CA ASN A 595 25.84 -17.32 15.42
C ASN A 595 26.87 -16.97 16.48
N VAL A 596 26.65 -15.88 17.21
CA VAL A 596 27.62 -15.34 18.17
C VAL A 596 26.90 -14.95 19.45
N GLY A 597 27.26 -15.61 20.56
CA GLY A 597 26.52 -15.48 21.81
C GLY A 597 25.06 -15.92 21.62
N LYS A 598 24.12 -15.03 21.92
CA LYS A 598 22.67 -15.28 21.75
C LYS A 598 22.12 -14.83 20.40
N GLY A 599 22.83 -13.96 19.69
CA GLY A 599 22.38 -13.34 18.44
C GLY A 599 22.97 -13.97 17.19
N THR A 600 22.63 -13.36 16.06
CA THR A 600 22.89 -13.88 14.72
C THR A 600 23.34 -12.74 13.80
N VAL A 601 24.26 -13.04 12.89
CA VAL A 601 24.71 -12.12 11.85
C VAL A 601 24.42 -12.74 10.49
N PHE A 602 23.80 -11.99 9.61
CA PHE A 602 23.65 -12.29 8.19
C PHE A 602 24.54 -11.33 7.38
N ALA A 603 25.26 -11.85 6.40
CA ALA A 603 26.09 -11.02 5.54
C ALA A 603 25.99 -11.43 4.08
N VAL A 604 26.12 -10.42 3.22
CA VAL A 604 26.09 -10.57 1.77
C VAL A 604 26.73 -9.37 1.07
N GLY A 605 27.44 -9.65 -0.02
CA GLY A 605 28.18 -8.65 -0.79
C GLY A 605 27.40 -7.91 -1.85
N ASP A 606 26.10 -7.68 -1.68
CA ASP A 606 25.32 -6.71 -2.46
C ASP A 606 24.00 -6.42 -1.72
N PRO A 607 23.47 -5.19 -1.76
CA PRO A 607 22.17 -4.87 -1.17
C PRO A 607 20.95 -5.19 -2.06
N TRP A 608 20.90 -6.33 -2.78
CA TRP A 608 19.91 -6.67 -3.86
C TRP A 608 18.40 -6.54 -3.55
N LEU A 609 18.01 -6.23 -2.33
CA LEU A 609 16.61 -6.08 -1.90
C LEU A 609 16.07 -4.64 -1.99
N TYR A 610 16.81 -3.75 -2.64
CA TYR A 610 16.32 -2.41 -2.97
C TYR A 610 15.24 -2.42 -4.06
N ASN A 611 14.45 -1.35 -4.12
CA ASN A 611 13.20 -1.30 -4.88
C ASN A 611 13.41 -1.66 -6.37
N GLU A 612 14.56 -1.26 -6.97
CA GLU A 612 14.89 -1.57 -8.36
C GLU A 612 14.72 -3.06 -8.71
N TYR A 613 15.06 -3.97 -7.78
CA TYR A 613 15.05 -5.41 -8.01
C TYR A 613 13.90 -6.13 -7.35
N THR A 614 13.11 -5.44 -6.52
CA THR A 614 12.00 -6.06 -5.79
C THR A 614 10.62 -5.61 -6.27
N ASP A 615 10.55 -4.58 -7.11
CA ASP A 615 9.27 -4.01 -7.55
C ASP A 615 8.71 -4.60 -8.86
N GLY A 616 9.45 -5.54 -9.45
CA GLY A 616 9.10 -6.30 -10.65
C GLY A 616 9.24 -5.56 -11.98
N ARG A 617 9.67 -4.28 -11.98
CA ARG A 617 9.67 -3.44 -13.20
C ARG A 617 10.97 -3.53 -14.01
N LYS A 618 12.09 -3.86 -13.36
CA LYS A 618 13.42 -3.89 -14.01
C LYS A 618 13.89 -5.28 -14.40
N ILE A 619 13.78 -6.24 -13.48
CA ILE A 619 14.36 -7.59 -13.67
C ILE A 619 13.31 -8.59 -14.19
N PRO A 620 13.72 -9.62 -14.96
CA PRO A 620 12.81 -10.66 -15.42
C PRO A 620 12.07 -11.39 -14.29
N ALA A 621 10.79 -11.72 -14.49
CA ALA A 621 9.92 -12.35 -13.48
C ALA A 621 10.37 -13.73 -12.97
N ARG A 622 11.39 -14.35 -13.59
CA ARG A 622 11.99 -15.60 -13.07
C ARG A 622 12.79 -15.40 -11.79
N TYR A 623 13.22 -14.16 -11.52
CA TYR A 623 13.98 -13.81 -10.33
C TYR A 623 13.02 -13.44 -9.20
N GLU A 624 13.12 -14.16 -8.10
CA GLU A 624 12.16 -14.13 -7.00
C GLU A 624 12.62 -13.16 -5.89
N ASN A 625 13.26 -12.04 -6.23
CA ASN A 625 13.87 -11.11 -5.28
C ASN A 625 12.88 -10.56 -4.23
N PHE A 626 11.64 -10.25 -4.63
CA PHE A 626 10.61 -9.84 -3.67
C PHE A 626 10.31 -10.95 -2.65
N SER A 627 10.08 -12.18 -3.14
CA SER A 627 9.85 -13.36 -2.28
C SER A 627 11.05 -13.65 -1.40
N ALA A 628 12.28 -13.49 -1.91
CA ALA A 628 13.51 -13.61 -1.16
C ALA A 628 13.60 -12.58 -0.04
N GLY A 629 13.16 -11.35 -0.28
CA GLY A 629 13.05 -10.29 0.73
C GLY A 629 12.06 -10.67 1.84
N LYS A 630 10.93 -11.28 1.50
CA LYS A 630 9.95 -11.78 2.48
C LYS A 630 10.47 -12.98 3.28
N ASP A 631 11.15 -13.91 2.63
CA ASP A 631 11.83 -15.04 3.28
C ASP A 631 12.88 -14.54 4.28
N LEU A 632 13.74 -13.61 3.85
CA LEU A 632 14.77 -13.01 4.72
C LEU A 632 14.15 -12.22 5.88
N ALA A 633 13.15 -11.37 5.63
CA ALA A 633 12.47 -10.61 6.68
C ALA A 633 11.86 -11.55 7.74
N THR A 634 11.19 -12.61 7.28
CA THR A 634 10.61 -13.65 8.15
C THR A 634 11.69 -14.34 8.98
N TRP A 635 12.81 -14.71 8.35
CA TRP A 635 13.92 -15.38 9.03
C TRP A 635 14.57 -14.46 10.09
N LEU A 636 14.83 -13.19 9.74
CA LEU A 636 15.41 -12.19 10.65
C LEU A 636 14.55 -11.98 11.89
N LEU A 637 13.24 -11.79 11.72
CA LEU A 637 12.32 -11.61 12.84
C LEU A 637 12.26 -12.84 13.76
N LYS A 638 12.42 -14.05 13.20
CA LYS A 638 12.52 -15.30 13.99
C LYS A 638 13.84 -15.43 14.76
N GLN A 639 14.93 -14.81 14.29
CA GLN A 639 16.21 -14.83 15.00
C GLN A 639 16.26 -13.84 16.17
N ALA A 640 15.51 -12.74 16.10
CA ALA A 640 15.42 -11.76 17.18
C ALA A 640 14.79 -12.39 18.44
N LYS A 641 15.45 -12.25 19.58
CA LYS A 641 15.08 -12.90 20.85
C LYS A 641 14.71 -11.93 21.94
#